data_AF-A2QAP7-F1
#
_entry.id   AF-A2QAP7-F1
#
_cell.length_a   1.000
_cell.length_b   1.000
_cell.length_c   1.000
_cell.angle_alpha   90.00
_cell.angle_beta   90.00
_cell.angle_gamma   90.00
#
_symmetry.space_group_name_H-M   'P 1'
#
loop_
_entity.id
_entity.type
_entity.pdbx_description
1 polymer ?
#
loop_
_entity_poly.entity_id
_entity_poly.type
_entity_poly.pdbx_seq_one_letter_code
_entity_poly.pdbx_strand_id
1 'polypeptide(L)'
;MVSEEEGISPRKRRKIGPPKAAPYVFRSLFDQVPLNADNDDDDVHITCVEYWNDNLYIGTSAAEILHFVCLPPDPSDKSNEPSFILASRLPIPFSQTASAKLLGIQQIVLLPTVNKACVLCNGTATFYMLPELSPAFGNTKVNNCRWIGGLDLNAADESENPVIMIAAQNRMMLVRIGDDARRIRNIEFPGCLVAARRGIIACAADTHAYSLLDVENQQKIQLFPVSFSSEAFDSGHGGDRSPSSPFATSPLESHAHDRGSGPNPFAGMLQPNTHTSPHDRSSSVTPELSPAGTPRQSISKDRAGSASPRISPTHSTRDSQSSPDDRKPLPPIPKPPIQLKPHVLSPTSSEFLLVRGTDTTEPGVGMFVNVDGDVVRGTITFHKYPESIVIDKGDETHMIPSPENTQDELLLAVIESEQDGQRRKFLEVQLWDVDPGEAEDHKTWVEIPSANDMQTTHAGLCHTISPSKLEVSELGNLLRMVRLKTPLLSPHVPAADPRTQSSIEHLQKEKELFEAQELTDSEGSKERGWEADRNAEEARFARELGQTQSSMVMWNGNQIWRVVRNPLTTQLNDALQAAQETGAGDSKAFRKAVADIIHHVQTTEPKSESEFLGLNYVKQKASLLLFADLIFMDAAVRSDAIIDDTERALIVGELDPRIALLLVPLLRREVLQGPQGIWVHAGLSEVTEAYVQRLDKTENTGASDAAVLDMIKRFLLSWQQKRGYGSITDENYVFDSVDAALLHLLLEQDAQMSADQRAQSSIRAELNRLVDNWKGSFDRAVALLESYRRLFVLSRLYQSHRMSGNVLKTWRRIIDGEEDRGGEVTVGGTEAQMRRYLVKIKDAQLVEEYGAWLAQRNPNLGIQVFSDGTSRVKLETTDVVSLLKERAPNAVQVYLEHLVFVRNHTQYADDLLSYYLDTVLSVLESSPEARASLAESYSTYRALQPPKPTYMNFITENTPAEPWWQSRLRLLQLLGGGSGGHFTSLPARNLTYSIPAVLARIEPFQNELVSESVILDGLQGRHREALHLLTHGLGDYDSAVRYCLFGGPRSTSTTGALVEFAERSLQSELFRYLLDEFLQIQDPSERLERTSDLLGRFAAWFDVGEVLRVVPDEWSVDLLSGFLGHVFRVLIAEGREVRIERALSAGLNLRIGTEYIAGVEKVGGWVEDESGLRRLKDGAAAVEGSDFGEMVNAEAEANTNVHDNE
;
A
#
# COMPACT_ATOMS: atom_id res chain seq x y z
N MET A 1 49.88 -21.39 -41.94
CA MET A 1 51.27 -21.52 -42.43
C MET A 1 51.70 -20.12 -42.80
N VAL A 2 52.76 -19.58 -42.19
CA VAL A 2 53.20 -18.15 -42.32
C VAL A 2 52.19 -17.15 -41.70
N SER A 3 52.56 -16.09 -40.97
CA SER A 3 53.74 -15.85 -40.10
C SER A 3 53.37 -14.78 -39.06
N GLU A 4 54.20 -14.60 -38.04
CA GLU A 4 54.10 -13.51 -37.04
C GLU A 4 54.67 -12.21 -37.59
N GLU A 5 54.09 -11.06 -37.22
CA GLU A 5 54.77 -9.75 -37.31
C GLU A 5 54.25 -8.78 -36.22
N GLU A 6 55.10 -7.82 -35.87
CA GLU A 6 55.27 -7.23 -34.53
C GLU A 6 54.15 -6.28 -34.01
N GLY A 7 53.69 -6.55 -32.78
CA GLY A 7 54.19 -5.75 -31.66
C GLY A 7 53.65 -4.34 -31.39
N ILE A 8 52.54 -3.88 -32.00
CA ILE A 8 51.92 -2.61 -31.59
C ILE A 8 51.04 -2.81 -30.34
N SER A 9 51.41 -2.18 -29.23
CA SER A 9 50.60 -2.20 -28.01
C SER A 9 49.31 -1.37 -28.18
N PRO A 10 48.12 -1.94 -27.92
CA PRO A 10 46.88 -1.18 -28.01
C PRO A 10 46.86 -0.13 -26.89
N ARG A 11 46.87 1.16 -27.28
CA ARG A 11 46.54 2.26 -26.35
C ARG A 11 45.25 1.89 -25.63
N LYS A 12 45.23 1.97 -24.29
CA LYS A 12 44.03 1.72 -23.49
C LYS A 12 42.89 2.57 -24.04
N ARG A 13 41.91 1.95 -24.71
CA ARG A 13 40.63 2.62 -25.00
C ARG A 13 40.07 3.02 -23.64
N ARG A 14 39.88 4.33 -23.41
CA ARG A 14 39.13 4.83 -22.25
C ARG A 14 37.80 4.07 -22.21
N LYS A 15 37.34 3.69 -21.02
CA LYS A 15 35.94 3.27 -20.85
C LYS A 15 35.09 4.49 -21.16
N ILE A 16 34.55 4.55 -22.37
CA ILE A 16 33.54 5.54 -22.73
C ILE A 16 32.32 5.18 -21.89
N GLY A 17 32.00 6.03 -20.91
CA GLY A 17 30.72 5.95 -20.20
C GLY A 17 29.55 6.29 -21.14
N PRO A 18 28.30 6.28 -20.67
CA PRO A 18 27.21 6.86 -21.45
C PRO A 18 27.58 8.30 -21.85
N PRO A 19 27.13 8.79 -23.03
CA PRO A 19 27.43 10.14 -23.47
C PRO A 19 26.85 11.14 -22.47
N LYS A 20 27.71 11.74 -21.64
CA LYS A 20 27.34 12.88 -20.79
C LYS A 20 26.92 14.02 -21.72
N ALA A 21 25.68 14.48 -21.61
CA ALA A 21 25.25 15.71 -22.27
C ALA A 21 26.11 16.89 -21.79
N ALA A 22 26.23 17.93 -22.62
CA ALA A 22 27.03 19.11 -22.26
C ALA A 22 26.40 19.82 -21.04
N PRO A 23 27.17 20.14 -19.97
CA PRO A 23 26.63 20.78 -18.78
C PRO A 23 26.28 22.26 -18.99
N TYR A 24 26.79 22.86 -20.08
CA TYR A 24 26.41 24.20 -20.54
C TYR A 24 25.99 24.14 -22.01
N VAL A 25 25.06 25.03 -22.38
CA VAL A 25 24.59 25.22 -23.76
C VAL A 25 24.75 26.69 -24.13
N PHE A 26 25.25 26.94 -25.33
CA PHE A 26 25.30 28.27 -25.93
C PHE A 26 23.94 28.61 -26.55
N ARG A 27 23.41 29.78 -26.20
CA ARG A 27 22.13 30.29 -26.71
C ARG A 27 22.37 31.69 -27.23
N SER A 28 21.85 32.04 -28.42
CA SER A 28 22.15 33.36 -28.97
C SER A 28 21.66 34.47 -28.04
N LEU A 29 22.46 35.52 -27.90
CA LEU A 29 22.02 36.81 -27.37
C LEU A 29 21.79 37.78 -28.53
N PHE A 30 22.71 37.80 -29.50
CA PHE A 30 22.63 38.65 -30.68
C PHE A 30 23.51 38.09 -31.82
N ASP A 31 22.90 37.66 -32.92
CA ASP A 31 23.56 36.86 -33.95
C ASP A 31 24.59 37.61 -34.80
N GLN A 32 24.36 38.90 -35.08
CA GLN A 32 25.19 39.70 -35.98
C GLN A 32 25.29 41.15 -35.49
N VAL A 33 26.36 41.46 -34.76
CA VAL A 33 26.69 42.84 -34.39
C VAL A 33 27.10 43.62 -35.64
N PRO A 34 26.50 44.80 -35.95
CA PRO A 34 26.90 45.67 -37.05
C PRO A 34 28.20 46.43 -36.71
N LEU A 35 29.32 45.72 -36.79
CA LEU A 35 30.64 46.24 -36.40
C LEU A 35 31.12 47.39 -37.29
N ASN A 36 30.87 47.36 -38.60
CA ASN A 36 31.28 48.42 -39.54
C ASN A 36 30.07 49.29 -39.91
N ALA A 37 30.25 50.61 -39.95
CA ALA A 37 29.22 51.57 -40.37
C ALA A 37 29.29 51.88 -41.87
N ASP A 38 30.50 51.89 -42.43
CA ASP A 38 30.82 52.05 -43.84
C ASP A 38 31.67 50.84 -44.29
N ASN A 39 31.70 50.54 -45.60
CA ASN A 39 32.37 49.36 -46.17
C ASN A 39 33.90 49.53 -46.33
N ASP A 40 34.60 49.96 -45.27
CA ASP A 40 36.07 49.94 -45.22
C ASP A 40 36.58 48.63 -44.58
N ASP A 41 37.76 48.19 -45.05
CA ASP A 41 38.31 46.82 -44.93
C ASP A 41 39.10 46.59 -43.62
N ASP A 42 38.70 47.25 -42.53
CA ASP A 42 39.36 47.17 -41.21
C ASP A 42 38.84 45.96 -40.39
N ASP A 43 39.78 45.27 -39.72
CA ASP A 43 39.56 44.10 -38.84
C ASP A 43 38.94 44.51 -37.48
N VAL A 44 37.73 45.08 -37.53
CA VAL A 44 36.97 45.52 -36.37
C VAL A 44 36.36 44.31 -35.65
N HIS A 45 36.60 44.22 -34.34
CA HIS A 45 36.13 43.10 -33.51
C HIS A 45 35.67 43.57 -32.13
N ILE A 46 34.88 42.72 -31.47
CA ILE A 46 34.37 42.94 -30.12
C ILE A 46 35.50 42.72 -29.11
N THR A 47 35.76 43.73 -28.27
CA THR A 47 36.79 43.68 -27.22
C THR A 47 36.23 43.44 -25.83
N CYS A 48 35.03 43.94 -25.54
CA CYS A 48 34.30 43.71 -24.29
C CYS A 48 32.78 43.87 -24.51
N VAL A 49 32.00 43.20 -23.66
CA VAL A 49 30.53 43.24 -23.65
C VAL A 49 30.06 43.41 -22.21
N GLU A 50 29.06 44.26 -21.99
CA GLU A 50 28.39 44.45 -20.69
C GLU A 50 26.87 44.46 -20.88
N TYR A 51 26.14 43.80 -20.00
CA TYR A 51 24.66 43.78 -19.97
C TYR A 51 24.16 44.32 -18.64
N TRP A 52 23.29 45.34 -18.70
CA TRP A 52 22.69 45.94 -17.51
C TRP A 52 21.28 46.45 -17.81
N ASN A 53 20.31 46.01 -17.02
CA ASN A 53 18.92 46.47 -17.04
C ASN A 53 18.36 46.63 -18.48
N ASP A 54 18.41 45.56 -19.26
CA ASP A 54 17.93 45.47 -20.66
C ASP A 54 18.62 46.44 -21.65
N ASN A 55 19.83 46.90 -21.31
CA ASN A 55 20.75 47.60 -22.21
C ASN A 55 22.03 46.77 -22.39
N LEU A 56 22.44 46.60 -23.65
CA LEU A 56 23.64 45.85 -24.07
C LEU A 56 24.68 46.84 -24.60
N TYR A 57 25.85 46.87 -23.97
CA TYR A 57 26.95 47.78 -24.30
C TYR A 57 28.14 46.99 -24.84
N ILE A 58 28.53 47.26 -26.08
CA ILE A 58 29.58 46.52 -26.79
C ILE A 58 30.74 47.47 -27.09
N GLY A 59 31.94 47.16 -26.62
CA GLY A 59 33.16 47.88 -26.97
C GLY A 59 33.83 47.30 -28.22
N THR A 60 34.28 48.16 -29.14
CA THR A 60 34.97 47.75 -30.37
C THR A 60 36.46 48.13 -30.36
N SER A 61 37.25 47.43 -31.18
CA SER A 61 38.63 47.79 -31.49
C SER A 61 38.75 49.15 -32.21
N ALA A 62 37.68 49.62 -32.85
CA ALA A 62 37.57 50.93 -33.50
C ALA A 62 37.39 52.13 -32.53
N ALA A 63 37.43 51.90 -31.21
CA ALA A 63 37.22 52.92 -30.16
C ALA A 63 35.78 53.46 -30.06
N GLU A 64 34.79 52.64 -30.42
CA GLU A 64 33.36 52.97 -30.32
C GLU A 64 32.64 52.09 -29.31
N ILE A 65 31.65 52.64 -28.62
CA ILE A 65 30.62 51.86 -27.92
C ILE A 65 29.41 51.72 -28.85
N LEU A 66 28.95 50.50 -29.08
CA LEU A 66 27.61 50.23 -29.60
C LEU A 66 26.68 49.97 -28.42
N HIS A 67 25.61 50.75 -28.31
CA HIS A 67 24.60 50.63 -27.26
C HIS A 67 23.29 50.18 -27.89
N PHE A 68 22.85 48.99 -27.53
CA PHE A 68 21.59 48.40 -27.94
C PHE A 68 20.61 48.34 -26.77
N VAL A 69 19.34 48.63 -27.03
CA VAL A 69 18.24 48.38 -26.10
C VAL A 69 17.59 47.05 -26.48
N CYS A 70 17.45 46.18 -25.48
CA CYS A 70 16.68 44.94 -25.55
C CYS A 70 15.19 45.29 -25.47
N LEU A 71 14.41 44.93 -26.48
CA LEU A 71 12.95 45.00 -26.43
C LEU A 71 12.38 43.65 -25.98
N PRO A 72 11.30 43.66 -25.15
CA PRO A 72 10.58 42.43 -24.86
C PRO A 72 10.00 41.83 -26.15
N PRO A 73 9.91 40.49 -26.24
CA PRO A 73 9.36 39.81 -27.41
C PRO A 73 7.92 40.23 -27.69
N ASP A 74 7.55 40.30 -28.97
CA ASP A 74 6.19 40.59 -29.40
C ASP A 74 5.28 39.39 -29.05
N PRO A 75 4.12 39.60 -28.39
CA PRO A 75 3.22 38.50 -27.99
C PRO A 75 2.58 37.75 -29.17
N SER A 76 2.80 38.18 -30.42
CA SER A 76 2.42 37.48 -31.65
C SER A 76 3.52 36.61 -32.26
N ASP A 77 4.79 36.77 -31.85
CA ASP A 77 5.88 35.89 -32.26
C ASP A 77 5.92 34.61 -31.41
N LYS A 78 6.30 33.50 -32.05
CA LYS A 78 6.47 32.18 -31.44
C LYS A 78 7.93 31.88 -31.05
N SER A 79 8.88 32.71 -31.50
CA SER A 79 10.28 32.63 -31.04
C SER A 79 10.40 32.94 -29.55
N ASN A 80 9.61 33.91 -29.07
CA ASN A 80 9.75 34.57 -27.77
C ASN A 80 11.15 35.17 -27.53
N GLU A 81 11.93 35.42 -28.59
CA GLU A 81 13.30 35.94 -28.50
C GLU A 81 13.31 37.48 -28.40
N PRO A 82 14.15 38.07 -27.52
CA PRO A 82 14.25 39.51 -27.40
C PRO A 82 14.96 40.14 -28.61
N SER A 83 14.41 41.25 -29.11
CA SER A 83 14.99 41.97 -30.25
C SER A 83 15.84 43.15 -29.78
N PHE A 84 17.01 43.34 -30.42
CA PHE A 84 17.95 44.41 -30.07
C PHE A 84 17.89 45.55 -31.10
N ILE A 85 17.62 46.77 -30.64
CA ILE A 85 17.66 47.99 -31.46
C ILE A 85 18.87 48.83 -31.06
N LEU A 86 19.68 49.24 -32.05
CA LEU A 86 20.79 50.16 -31.85
C LEU A 86 20.27 51.53 -31.42
N ALA A 87 20.49 51.90 -30.16
CA ALA A 87 20.09 53.18 -29.60
C ALA A 87 21.15 54.27 -29.80
N SER A 88 22.45 53.92 -29.68
CA SER A 88 23.54 54.83 -30.04
C SER A 88 24.83 54.10 -30.46
N ARG A 89 25.62 54.78 -31.31
CA ARG A 89 27.00 54.42 -31.67
C ARG A 89 27.89 55.60 -31.29
N LEU A 90 28.70 55.43 -30.24
CA LEU A 90 29.44 56.50 -29.58
C LEU A 90 30.96 56.34 -29.79
N PRO A 91 31.59 57.11 -30.70
CA PRO A 91 33.04 57.15 -30.83
C PRO A 91 33.66 57.90 -29.63
N ILE A 92 34.61 57.29 -28.94
CA ILE A 92 35.25 57.88 -27.76
C ILE A 92 36.42 58.80 -28.17
N PRO A 93 36.42 60.09 -27.82
CA PRO A 93 37.51 61.01 -28.17
C PRO A 93 38.76 60.76 -27.30
N PHE A 94 39.67 59.92 -27.79
CA PHE A 94 40.97 59.65 -27.17
C PHE A 94 42.09 60.59 -27.68
N SER A 95 43.20 60.68 -26.94
CA SER A 95 44.37 61.48 -27.33
C SER A 95 45.38 60.62 -28.10
N GLN A 96 45.51 60.81 -29.41
CA GLN A 96 46.51 60.09 -30.21
C GLN A 96 47.94 60.39 -29.73
N THR A 97 48.66 59.37 -29.27
CA THR A 97 50.10 59.41 -29.03
C THR A 97 50.81 58.58 -30.12
N ALA A 98 51.76 59.21 -30.81
CA ALA A 98 52.17 58.84 -32.17
C ALA A 98 53.08 57.58 -32.31
N SER A 99 52.88 56.55 -31.48
CA SER A 99 53.60 55.27 -31.57
C SER A 99 52.89 54.06 -30.96
N ALA A 100 51.72 54.21 -30.34
CA ALA A 100 50.99 53.08 -29.76
C ALA A 100 50.09 52.39 -30.78
N LYS A 101 50.06 51.04 -30.78
CA LYS A 101 49.01 50.28 -31.47
C LYS A 101 47.67 50.66 -30.82
N LEU A 102 46.69 51.07 -31.63
CA LEU A 102 45.34 51.32 -31.13
C LEU A 102 44.74 49.99 -30.64
N LEU A 103 44.16 50.03 -29.44
CA LEU A 103 43.52 48.89 -28.77
C LEU A 103 42.01 49.10 -28.59
N GLY A 104 41.48 50.21 -29.15
CA GLY A 104 40.08 50.57 -29.08
C GLY A 104 39.59 50.79 -27.65
N ILE A 105 38.40 50.30 -27.37
CA ILE A 105 37.87 50.16 -26.01
C ILE A 105 38.48 48.91 -25.40
N GLN A 106 39.09 49.07 -24.22
CA GLN A 106 39.78 48.00 -23.52
C GLN A 106 38.89 47.40 -22.42
N GLN A 107 38.04 48.23 -21.81
CA GLN A 107 37.15 47.82 -20.73
C GLN A 107 36.02 48.84 -20.54
N ILE A 108 34.83 48.34 -20.23
CA ILE A 108 33.67 49.08 -19.71
C ILE A 108 33.46 48.61 -18.27
N VAL A 109 33.14 49.52 -17.36
CA VAL A 109 32.75 49.21 -15.97
C VAL A 109 31.50 50.01 -15.65
N LEU A 110 30.36 49.32 -15.54
CA LEU A 110 29.07 49.92 -15.21
C LEU A 110 28.94 50.09 -13.69
N LEU A 111 28.25 51.13 -13.24
CA LEU A 111 28.06 51.48 -11.83
C LEU A 111 26.58 51.84 -11.57
N PRO A 112 25.70 50.83 -11.40
CA PRO A 112 24.24 51.02 -11.34
C PRO A 112 23.77 51.95 -10.21
N THR A 113 24.32 51.80 -9.00
CA THR A 113 23.88 52.55 -7.80
C THR A 113 23.98 54.07 -7.94
N VAL A 114 24.80 54.55 -8.87
CA VAL A 114 25.01 55.97 -9.18
C VAL A 114 24.65 56.34 -10.63
N ASN A 115 24.13 55.39 -11.41
CA ASN A 115 23.84 55.52 -12.85
C ASN A 115 25.02 56.11 -13.64
N LYS A 116 26.24 55.56 -13.44
CA LYS A 116 27.45 55.97 -14.17
C LYS A 116 28.09 54.77 -14.88
N ALA A 117 28.92 55.04 -15.88
CA ALA A 117 29.89 54.10 -16.43
C ALA A 117 31.30 54.72 -16.44
N CYS A 118 32.31 53.89 -16.22
CA CYS A 118 33.71 54.20 -16.44
C CYS A 118 34.20 53.39 -17.65
N VAL A 119 34.77 54.04 -18.66
CA VAL A 119 35.19 53.38 -19.90
C VAL A 119 36.65 53.72 -20.18
N LEU A 120 37.46 52.67 -20.38
CA LEU A 120 38.86 52.75 -20.71
C LEU A 120 39.06 52.56 -22.22
N CYS A 121 39.50 53.62 -22.90
CA CYS A 121 39.74 53.63 -24.34
C CYS A 121 41.15 54.14 -24.64
N ASN A 122 41.94 53.37 -25.40
CA ASN A 122 43.32 53.71 -25.80
C ASN A 122 44.15 54.33 -24.64
N GLY A 123 44.11 53.72 -23.45
CA GLY A 123 44.85 54.18 -22.27
C GLY A 123 44.31 55.46 -21.59
N THR A 124 43.10 55.89 -21.91
CA THR A 124 42.40 57.00 -21.24
C THR A 124 41.10 56.51 -20.61
N ALA A 125 40.93 56.67 -19.30
CA ALA A 125 39.65 56.42 -18.63
C ALA A 125 38.75 57.67 -18.70
N THR A 126 37.48 57.45 -19.01
CA THR A 126 36.43 58.45 -19.23
C THR A 126 35.15 58.04 -18.51
N PHE A 127 34.33 59.02 -18.12
CA PHE A 127 33.10 58.76 -17.36
C PHE A 127 31.85 59.20 -18.13
N TYR A 128 30.79 58.39 -18.04
CA TYR A 128 29.52 58.60 -18.70
C TYR A 128 28.34 58.35 -17.74
N MET A 129 27.16 58.88 -18.06
CA MET A 129 25.89 58.61 -17.41
C MET A 129 25.24 57.36 -18.04
N LEU A 130 24.48 56.60 -17.26
CA LEU A 130 23.65 55.50 -17.76
C LEU A 130 22.17 55.89 -17.84
N PRO A 131 21.39 55.32 -18.79
CA PRO A 131 21.81 54.39 -19.85
C PRO A 131 22.40 55.09 -21.10
N GLU A 132 22.12 56.38 -21.31
CA GLU A 132 22.34 57.08 -22.59
C GLU A 132 23.82 57.31 -22.99
N LEU A 133 24.78 57.00 -22.13
CA LEU A 133 26.21 57.27 -22.30
C LEU A 133 26.56 58.75 -22.56
N SER A 134 25.82 59.68 -21.96
CA SER A 134 26.17 61.11 -22.01
C SER A 134 27.37 61.44 -21.08
N PRO A 135 28.32 62.33 -21.45
CA PRO A 135 29.56 62.53 -20.67
C PRO A 135 29.34 63.05 -19.25
N ALA A 136 29.84 62.31 -18.25
CA ALA A 136 29.72 62.66 -16.83
C ALA A 136 30.89 63.54 -16.35
N PHE A 137 30.71 64.16 -15.18
CA PHE A 137 31.72 64.96 -14.46
C PHE A 137 32.46 65.98 -15.35
N GLY A 138 31.74 66.65 -16.26
CA GLY A 138 32.30 67.64 -17.16
C GLY A 138 33.34 67.09 -18.15
N ASN A 139 33.24 65.82 -18.57
CA ASN A 139 34.22 65.13 -19.40
C ASN A 139 35.60 64.99 -18.72
N THR A 140 35.60 64.67 -17.42
CA THR A 140 36.81 64.34 -16.66
C THR A 140 37.50 63.12 -17.28
N LYS A 141 38.79 63.27 -17.63
CA LYS A 141 39.62 62.20 -18.22
C LYS A 141 40.81 61.86 -17.33
N VAL A 142 41.13 60.57 -17.22
CA VAL A 142 42.36 60.09 -16.57
C VAL A 142 43.25 59.46 -17.62
N ASN A 143 44.37 60.12 -17.93
CA ASN A 143 45.30 59.67 -18.96
C ASN A 143 46.31 58.64 -18.41
N ASN A 144 46.89 57.85 -19.30
CA ASN A 144 47.86 56.78 -19.01
C ASN A 144 47.30 55.69 -18.08
N CYS A 145 46.00 55.43 -18.17
CA CYS A 145 45.37 54.26 -17.54
C CYS A 145 45.75 52.98 -18.26
N ARG A 146 45.81 51.87 -17.53
CA ARG A 146 46.02 50.51 -18.07
C ARG A 146 44.87 49.55 -17.72
N TRP A 147 44.20 49.79 -16.60
CA TRP A 147 43.10 48.96 -16.12
C TRP A 147 42.16 49.77 -15.20
N ILE A 148 40.88 49.39 -15.16
CA ILE A 148 39.85 49.96 -14.29
C ILE A 148 39.02 48.83 -13.66
N GLY A 149 38.40 49.03 -12.50
CA GLY A 149 37.55 48.01 -11.89
C GLY A 149 37.71 47.99 -10.37
N GLY A 150 37.93 46.82 -9.78
CA GLY A 150 38.28 46.71 -8.35
C GLY A 150 37.18 47.18 -7.40
N LEU A 151 35.92 47.00 -7.80
CA LEU A 151 34.77 47.04 -6.91
C LEU A 151 34.98 46.08 -5.74
N ASP A 152 34.30 46.34 -4.63
CA ASP A 152 34.39 45.46 -3.47
C ASP A 152 33.54 44.21 -3.71
N LEU A 153 34.16 43.04 -3.83
CA LEU A 153 33.43 41.77 -3.91
C LEU A 153 32.89 41.31 -2.53
N ASN A 154 33.15 42.08 -1.46
CA ASN A 154 32.64 41.83 -0.10
C ASN A 154 31.68 42.93 0.42
N ALA A 155 31.39 43.98 -0.35
CA ALA A 155 30.32 44.92 0.00
C ALA A 155 28.98 44.42 -0.53
N ALA A 156 27.89 44.71 0.18
CA ALA A 156 26.54 44.51 -0.35
C ALA A 156 26.27 45.51 -1.49
N ASP A 157 25.48 45.08 -2.48
CA ASP A 157 25.21 45.86 -3.70
C ASP A 157 24.52 47.21 -3.46
N GLU A 158 23.88 47.39 -2.30
CA GLU A 158 23.19 48.63 -1.88
C GLU A 158 24.14 49.80 -1.52
N SER A 159 25.44 49.73 -1.83
CA SER A 159 26.38 50.81 -1.49
C SER A 159 26.13 52.10 -2.31
N GLU A 160 25.58 53.13 -1.64
CA GLU A 160 25.17 54.42 -2.23
C GLU A 160 26.27 55.13 -3.08
N ASN A 161 27.54 54.90 -2.75
CA ASN A 161 28.69 55.59 -3.34
C ASN A 161 29.82 54.58 -3.61
N PRO A 162 29.78 53.84 -4.74
CA PRO A 162 30.72 52.78 -5.03
C PRO A 162 32.15 53.30 -5.17
N VAL A 163 33.11 52.44 -4.85
CA VAL A 163 34.54 52.77 -4.87
C VAL A 163 35.26 51.85 -5.85
N ILE A 164 35.75 52.44 -6.95
CA ILE A 164 36.55 51.74 -7.97
C ILE A 164 38.03 52.00 -7.80
N MET A 165 38.83 51.10 -8.34
CA MET A 165 40.27 51.21 -8.54
C MET A 165 40.54 51.62 -9.99
N ILE A 166 41.41 52.62 -10.17
CA ILE A 166 41.91 53.06 -11.49
C ILE A 166 43.43 52.90 -11.47
N ALA A 167 43.96 51.99 -12.30
CA ALA A 167 45.39 51.81 -12.47
C ALA A 167 45.92 52.74 -13.57
N ALA A 168 46.69 53.75 -13.16
CA ALA A 168 47.53 54.52 -14.06
C ALA A 168 48.94 53.91 -14.12
N GLN A 169 49.68 54.19 -15.19
CA GLN A 169 50.95 53.53 -15.52
C GLN A 169 51.98 53.49 -14.37
N ASN A 170 51.99 54.49 -13.48
CA ASN A 170 52.91 54.58 -12.35
C ASN A 170 52.25 54.43 -10.96
N ARG A 171 50.91 54.32 -10.87
CA ARG A 171 50.19 54.26 -9.59
C ARG A 171 48.75 53.75 -9.76
N MET A 172 48.24 53.07 -8.74
CA MET A 172 46.82 52.77 -8.62
C MET A 172 46.13 53.80 -7.71
N MET A 173 44.89 54.15 -8.02
CA MET A 173 44.12 55.16 -7.31
C MET A 173 42.74 54.61 -6.95
N LEU A 174 42.28 54.81 -5.71
CA LEU A 174 40.89 54.55 -5.37
C LEU A 174 40.06 55.82 -5.57
N VAL A 175 38.90 55.67 -6.22
CA VAL A 175 37.97 56.76 -6.55
C VAL A 175 36.57 56.37 -6.10
N ARG A 176 36.01 57.15 -5.17
CA ARG A 176 34.58 57.11 -4.84
C ARG A 176 33.81 57.83 -5.94
N ILE A 177 32.73 57.24 -6.39
CA ILE A 177 31.87 57.80 -7.44
C ILE A 177 30.48 58.06 -6.85
N GLY A 178 29.94 59.23 -7.17
CA GLY A 178 28.61 59.71 -6.79
C GLY A 178 28.24 60.88 -7.71
N ASP A 179 27.83 62.02 -7.14
CA ASP A 179 27.68 63.29 -7.87
C ASP A 179 29.00 63.79 -8.48
N ASP A 180 30.12 63.51 -7.81
CA ASP A 180 31.49 63.76 -8.24
C ASP A 180 32.31 62.46 -8.28
N ALA A 181 33.35 62.41 -9.11
CA ALA A 181 34.41 61.41 -9.01
C ALA A 181 35.51 61.87 -8.03
N ARG A 182 35.49 61.39 -6.78
CA ARG A 182 36.38 61.84 -5.69
C ARG A 182 37.44 60.78 -5.35
N ARG A 183 38.71 61.08 -5.68
CA ARG A 183 39.89 60.27 -5.34
C ARG A 183 40.08 60.17 -3.83
N ILE A 184 40.14 58.95 -3.29
CA ILE A 184 40.30 58.66 -1.85
C ILE A 184 41.77 58.42 -1.49
N ARG A 185 42.44 57.50 -2.18
CA ARG A 185 43.80 57.01 -1.86
C ARG A 185 44.64 56.78 -3.11
N ASN A 186 45.96 56.65 -2.91
CA ASN A 186 46.92 56.14 -3.89
C ASN A 186 47.59 54.89 -3.34
N ILE A 187 48.00 54.01 -4.23
CA ILE A 187 48.81 52.82 -3.95
C ILE A 187 49.92 52.80 -5.01
N GLU A 188 51.18 52.66 -4.59
CA GLU A 188 52.34 52.65 -5.50
C GLU A 188 52.52 51.28 -6.16
N PHE A 189 51.61 50.97 -7.07
CA PHE A 189 51.64 49.77 -7.90
C PHE A 189 51.65 50.17 -9.39
N PRO A 190 52.83 50.20 -10.05
CA PRO A 190 52.96 50.57 -11.45
C PRO A 190 52.54 49.43 -12.38
N GLY A 191 52.21 49.75 -13.63
CA GLY A 191 52.12 48.77 -14.71
C GLY A 191 50.93 47.79 -14.70
N CYS A 192 50.09 47.79 -13.66
CA CYS A 192 48.97 46.86 -13.43
C CYS A 192 48.12 46.58 -14.68
N LEU A 193 47.79 45.29 -14.87
CA LEU A 193 46.97 44.79 -15.97
C LEU A 193 45.59 44.25 -15.52
N VAL A 194 45.49 43.76 -14.29
CA VAL A 194 44.25 43.24 -13.68
C VAL A 194 44.35 43.28 -12.16
N ALA A 195 43.23 43.49 -11.46
CA ALA A 195 43.13 43.26 -10.02
C ALA A 195 41.71 42.85 -9.59
N ALA A 196 41.59 42.17 -8.45
CA ALA A 196 40.33 41.85 -7.77
C ALA A 196 40.41 42.30 -6.30
N ARG A 197 39.32 42.83 -5.73
CA ARG A 197 39.30 43.39 -4.36
C ARG A 197 38.27 42.71 -3.47
N ARG A 198 38.70 42.37 -2.25
CA ARG A 198 37.94 41.74 -1.17
C ARG A 198 38.16 42.58 0.10
N GLY A 199 37.27 43.52 0.36
CA GLY A 199 37.41 44.49 1.46
C GLY A 199 38.69 45.32 1.33
N ILE A 200 39.56 45.25 2.36
CA ILE A 200 40.83 45.97 2.41
C ILE A 200 41.95 45.35 1.58
N ILE A 201 41.83 44.09 1.12
CA ILE A 201 42.86 43.42 0.33
C ILE A 201 42.48 43.42 -1.15
N ALA A 202 43.43 43.80 -2.01
CA ALA A 202 43.32 43.64 -3.46
C ALA A 202 44.47 42.79 -3.99
N CYS A 203 44.15 41.69 -4.68
CA CYS A 203 45.15 40.96 -5.46
C CYS A 203 45.28 41.64 -6.83
N ALA A 204 46.50 42.02 -7.23
CA ALA A 204 46.80 42.71 -8.46
C ALA A 204 47.98 42.05 -9.19
N ALA A 205 47.97 42.13 -10.53
CA ALA A 205 49.06 41.64 -11.37
C ALA A 205 49.66 42.78 -12.21
N ASP A 206 50.99 42.77 -12.34
CA ASP A 206 51.72 43.56 -13.34
C ASP A 206 52.10 42.70 -14.55
N THR A 207 53.14 43.07 -15.31
CA THR A 207 53.60 42.33 -16.50
C THR A 207 54.47 41.11 -16.17
N HIS A 208 54.83 40.90 -14.89
CA HIS A 208 55.77 39.89 -14.45
C HIS A 208 55.28 39.08 -13.24
N ALA A 209 54.58 39.70 -12.27
CA ALA A 209 54.16 39.02 -11.04
C ALA A 209 52.79 39.42 -10.49
N TYR A 210 52.25 38.52 -9.68
CA TYR A 210 51.08 38.76 -8.83
C TYR A 210 51.52 39.41 -7.50
N SER A 211 50.63 40.14 -6.83
CA SER A 211 50.88 40.75 -5.52
C SER A 211 49.56 41.00 -4.78
N LEU A 212 49.57 40.83 -3.46
CA LEU A 212 48.51 41.33 -2.59
C LEU A 212 48.85 42.76 -2.16
N LEU A 213 47.83 43.62 -2.14
CA LEU A 213 47.93 45.03 -1.80
C LEU A 213 46.90 45.34 -0.71
N ASP A 214 47.38 45.78 0.45
CA ASP A 214 46.53 46.37 1.47
C ASP A 214 46.16 47.80 1.04
N VAL A 215 44.89 47.97 0.73
CA VAL A 215 44.28 49.21 0.23
C VAL A 215 44.17 50.28 1.32
N GLU A 216 44.12 49.88 2.59
CA GLU A 216 44.09 50.75 3.74
C GLU A 216 45.52 51.13 4.16
N ASN A 217 46.34 50.15 4.50
CA ASN A 217 47.68 50.35 5.09
C ASN A 217 48.80 50.54 4.04
N GLN A 218 48.48 50.49 2.74
CA GLN A 218 49.40 50.68 1.61
C GLN A 218 50.57 49.67 1.59
N GLN A 219 50.37 48.48 2.16
CA GLN A 219 51.36 47.41 2.18
C GLN A 219 51.29 46.59 0.88
N LYS A 220 52.43 46.09 0.39
CA LYS A 220 52.54 45.18 -0.74
C LYS A 220 53.21 43.88 -0.31
N ILE A 221 52.53 42.76 -0.52
CA ILE A 221 53.10 41.41 -0.44
C ILE A 221 53.24 40.91 -1.87
N GLN A 222 54.47 40.65 -2.32
CA GLN A 222 54.71 40.14 -3.67
C GLN A 222 54.59 38.61 -3.69
N LEU A 223 53.82 38.09 -4.64
CA LEU A 223 53.61 36.65 -4.86
C LEU A 223 54.51 36.16 -6.02
N PHE A 224 54.23 34.93 -6.48
CA PHE A 224 54.91 34.30 -7.60
C PHE A 224 54.72 35.03 -8.95
N PRO A 225 55.64 34.83 -9.92
CA PRO A 225 55.54 35.43 -11.25
C PRO A 225 54.46 34.78 -12.12
N VAL A 226 53.97 35.53 -13.12
CA VAL A 226 52.92 35.10 -14.06
C VAL A 226 53.41 33.99 -15.00
N SER A 227 54.67 34.07 -15.44
CA SER A 227 55.32 33.02 -16.24
C SER A 227 56.44 32.31 -15.47
N PHE A 228 56.45 30.98 -15.53
CA PHE A 228 57.52 30.15 -14.99
C PHE A 228 58.90 30.49 -15.59
N SER A 229 58.95 31.02 -16.83
CA SER A 229 60.23 31.43 -17.43
C SER A 229 60.86 32.64 -16.73
N SER A 230 60.10 33.39 -15.92
CA SER A 230 60.59 34.60 -15.25
C SER A 230 61.37 34.28 -13.97
N GLU A 231 61.12 33.14 -13.31
CA GLU A 231 61.87 32.70 -12.12
C GLU A 231 63.37 32.46 -12.43
N ALA A 232 63.69 32.14 -13.69
CA ALA A 232 65.06 31.86 -14.14
C ALA A 232 65.97 33.09 -14.24
N PHE A 233 65.43 34.32 -14.22
CA PHE A 233 66.20 35.54 -14.51
C PHE A 233 66.59 36.38 -13.29
N ASP A 234 65.87 36.29 -12.16
CA ASP A 234 66.06 37.19 -11.01
C ASP A 234 67.13 36.71 -10.00
N SER A 235 68.15 35.98 -10.49
CA SER A 235 69.18 35.32 -9.67
C SER A 235 70.59 35.90 -9.84
N GLY A 236 70.72 37.18 -10.22
CA GLY A 236 72.04 37.81 -10.40
C GLY A 236 72.09 39.34 -10.34
N HIS A 237 72.91 39.86 -9.42
CA HIS A 237 73.24 41.27 -9.11
C HIS A 237 72.17 42.04 -8.30
N GLY A 238 72.41 42.53 -7.07
CA GLY A 238 73.57 42.35 -6.16
C GLY A 238 74.02 43.67 -5.50
N GLY A 239 74.11 43.69 -4.16
CA GLY A 239 74.62 44.84 -3.40
C GLY A 239 74.62 44.61 -1.88
N ASP A 240 75.80 44.47 -1.27
CA ASP A 240 75.99 44.10 0.14
C ASP A 240 75.30 45.01 1.16
N ARG A 241 74.60 44.39 2.14
CA ARG A 241 74.83 44.62 3.58
C ARG A 241 73.97 43.73 4.49
N SER A 242 74.61 42.80 5.21
CA SER A 242 74.10 42.36 6.51
C SER A 242 74.32 43.49 7.54
N PRO A 243 73.35 43.75 8.42
CA PRO A 243 73.61 43.45 9.82
C PRO A 243 72.42 42.85 10.60
N SER A 244 72.75 42.32 11.77
CA SER A 244 71.89 41.73 12.80
C SER A 244 70.66 42.53 13.22
N SER A 245 69.64 41.80 13.66
CA SER A 245 68.50 42.28 14.44
C SER A 245 68.89 42.93 15.79
N PRO A 246 68.04 43.84 16.29
CA PRO A 246 67.89 44.08 17.73
C PRO A 246 66.43 43.99 18.20
N PHE A 247 66.17 43.18 19.23
CA PHE A 247 64.93 43.22 20.03
C PHE A 247 65.16 44.06 21.31
N ALA A 248 64.28 45.02 21.60
CA ALA A 248 64.18 45.77 22.86
C ALA A 248 62.88 46.62 22.83
N THR A 249 62.17 47.00 23.90
CA THR A 249 62.11 46.76 25.38
C THR A 249 60.86 47.56 25.84
N SER A 250 60.09 47.36 26.91
CA SER A 250 59.86 46.41 28.03
C SER A 250 58.70 47.06 28.87
N PRO A 251 58.34 46.72 30.14
CA PRO A 251 58.61 45.58 31.05
C PRO A 251 57.27 44.85 31.43
N LEU A 252 57.04 44.04 32.48
CA LEU A 252 57.67 43.65 33.77
C LEU A 252 57.51 42.09 33.95
N GLU A 253 58.13 41.35 34.87
CA GLU A 253 59.11 41.64 35.94
C GLU A 253 60.07 40.43 36.20
N SER A 254 61.04 40.59 37.10
CA SER A 254 62.07 39.61 37.51
C SER A 254 61.56 38.59 38.57
N HIS A 255 62.14 37.40 38.77
CA HIS A 255 63.55 37.10 39.08
C HIS A 255 63.98 35.66 38.73
N ALA A 256 65.30 35.39 38.86
CA ALA A 256 65.95 34.10 38.61
C ALA A 256 66.71 33.57 39.85
N HIS A 257 67.30 32.37 39.70
CA HIS A 257 68.19 31.63 40.62
C HIS A 257 67.49 30.77 41.72
N ASP A 258 68.03 29.60 42.12
CA ASP A 258 69.25 28.92 41.63
C ASP A 258 69.22 27.37 41.64
N ARG A 259 70.30 26.82 41.05
CA ARG A 259 70.74 25.41 40.91
C ARG A 259 70.62 24.52 42.17
N GLY A 260 70.59 23.19 41.94
CA GLY A 260 71.25 22.25 42.88
C GLY A 260 70.91 20.75 42.79
N SER A 261 71.68 19.99 42.01
CA SER A 261 72.05 18.55 42.14
C SER A 261 71.07 17.46 42.67
N GLY A 262 71.02 16.32 41.97
CA GLY A 262 70.52 15.02 42.51
C GLY A 262 71.58 14.25 43.32
N PRO A 263 71.50 12.90 43.51
CA PRO A 263 70.70 11.93 42.73
C PRO A 263 69.89 10.86 43.55
N ASN A 264 69.29 9.91 42.81
CA ASN A 264 68.73 8.58 43.16
C ASN A 264 69.38 7.82 44.37
N PRO A 265 68.72 6.83 45.03
CA PRO A 265 67.84 5.81 44.40
C PRO A 265 66.65 5.13 45.18
N PHE A 266 65.74 4.52 44.39
CA PHE A 266 64.96 3.26 44.59
C PHE A 266 64.00 2.97 45.79
N ALA A 267 62.79 2.52 45.41
CA ALA A 267 61.91 1.45 45.99
C ALA A 267 61.17 1.63 47.35
N GLY A 268 59.94 1.08 47.45
CA GLY A 268 59.34 0.77 48.78
C GLY A 268 57.80 0.74 48.99
N MET A 269 57.01 -0.01 48.19
CA MET A 269 55.78 -0.76 48.58
C MET A 269 54.77 -0.30 49.69
N LEU A 270 53.47 -0.34 49.31
CA LEU A 270 52.26 -0.81 50.07
C LEU A 270 51.59 0.04 51.19
N GLN A 271 50.37 0.56 50.89
CA GLN A 271 49.01 0.12 51.34
C GLN A 271 48.70 -0.14 52.85
N PRO A 272 47.41 -0.18 53.34
CA PRO A 272 46.16 -0.54 52.60
C PRO A 272 44.81 0.18 52.96
N ASN A 273 43.77 -0.12 52.15
CA ASN A 273 42.30 -0.06 52.40
C ASN A 273 41.65 1.34 52.68
N THR A 274 40.39 1.65 52.32
CA THR A 274 39.11 0.92 52.05
C THR A 274 38.34 1.57 50.85
N HIS A 275 37.20 1.10 50.27
CA HIS A 275 36.51 -0.20 50.19
C HIS A 275 35.48 -0.26 48.99
N THR A 276 35.58 -1.31 48.16
CA THR A 276 34.49 -2.22 47.66
C THR A 276 33.29 -1.77 46.79
N SER A 277 33.37 -2.08 45.47
CA SER A 277 32.61 -3.15 44.72
C SER A 277 31.04 -3.13 44.63
N PRO A 278 30.37 -3.88 43.70
CA PRO A 278 30.89 -5.00 42.88
C PRO A 278 30.43 -5.15 41.41
N HIS A 279 31.13 -6.09 40.73
CA HIS A 279 30.82 -6.81 39.48
C HIS A 279 30.81 -6.04 38.15
N ASP A 280 31.53 -6.42 37.08
CA ASP A 280 31.98 -7.72 36.49
C ASP A 280 31.02 -8.26 35.40
N ARG A 281 31.50 -8.39 34.16
CA ARG A 281 32.24 -9.61 33.72
C ARG A 281 32.88 -9.44 32.34
N SER A 282 34.07 -10.03 32.19
CA SER A 282 34.71 -10.34 30.90
C SER A 282 34.84 -11.85 30.75
N SER A 283 34.86 -12.35 29.50
CA SER A 283 35.32 -13.71 29.19
C SER A 283 35.97 -13.75 27.81
N SER A 284 37.28 -14.02 27.78
CA SER A 284 38.06 -14.38 26.59
C SER A 284 38.08 -15.89 26.38
N VAL A 285 38.68 -16.38 25.27
CA VAL A 285 39.69 -17.47 25.25
C VAL A 285 40.10 -17.86 23.80
N THR A 286 41.30 -17.43 23.39
CA THR A 286 42.25 -18.12 22.45
C THR A 286 41.85 -18.34 20.96
N PRO A 287 42.79 -18.71 20.05
CA PRO A 287 44.04 -17.99 19.76
C PRO A 287 44.41 -17.95 18.23
N GLU A 288 45.60 -17.41 17.93
CA GLU A 288 46.65 -17.86 16.98
C GLU A 288 46.38 -18.98 15.91
N LEU A 289 47.09 -19.06 14.76
CA LEU A 289 48.45 -18.59 14.42
C LEU A 289 48.68 -18.48 12.88
N SER A 290 49.76 -17.78 12.49
CA SER A 290 50.36 -17.78 11.14
C SER A 290 51.08 -19.09 10.77
N PRO A 291 51.57 -19.23 9.53
CA PRO A 291 53.04 -19.16 9.31
C PRO A 291 53.39 -18.39 8.00
N ALA A 292 54.60 -17.89 7.74
CA ALA A 292 55.88 -17.73 8.46
C ALA A 292 56.52 -16.41 7.94
N GLY A 293 57.70 -15.91 8.30
CA GLY A 293 58.78 -16.37 9.18
C GLY A 293 60.01 -15.49 8.92
N THR A 294 60.51 -14.82 9.95
CA THR A 294 61.63 -13.86 9.94
C THR A 294 63.01 -14.57 9.97
N PRO A 295 64.17 -13.88 10.13
CA PRO A 295 64.65 -12.56 9.65
C PRO A 295 66.06 -12.66 8.99
N ARG A 296 66.71 -11.52 8.65
CA ARG A 296 68.00 -11.09 9.29
C ARG A 296 68.56 -9.76 8.73
N GLN A 297 69.36 -9.08 9.56
CA GLN A 297 70.15 -7.89 9.20
C GLN A 297 71.60 -8.24 8.79
N SER A 298 72.15 -7.35 7.97
CA SER A 298 73.55 -6.86 7.94
C SER A 298 74.77 -7.80 7.73
N ILE A 299 75.35 -7.66 6.53
CA ILE A 299 76.75 -7.28 6.24
C ILE A 299 77.92 -8.17 6.73
N SER A 300 78.55 -8.88 5.79
CA SER A 300 79.96 -8.71 5.41
C SER A 300 80.09 -9.00 3.89
N LYS A 301 80.88 -8.35 3.02
CA LYS A 301 82.21 -7.68 3.01
C LYS A 301 83.44 -8.59 2.95
N ASP A 302 83.91 -8.81 1.72
CA ASP A 302 85.30 -8.68 1.27
C ASP A 302 85.27 -8.28 -0.24
N ARG A 303 86.13 -7.44 -0.88
CA ARG A 303 87.54 -7.00 -0.69
C ARG A 303 88.54 -8.06 -1.23
N ALA A 304 89.49 -7.77 -2.13
CA ALA A 304 89.85 -6.61 -2.96
C ALA A 304 90.40 -7.15 -4.32
N GLY A 305 90.87 -6.40 -5.34
CA GLY A 305 91.17 -4.98 -5.55
C GLY A 305 92.29 -4.85 -6.61
N SER A 306 92.89 -3.65 -6.76
CA SER A 306 94.06 -3.37 -7.64
C SER A 306 93.78 -3.38 -9.18
N ALA A 307 94.36 -2.52 -10.03
CA ALA A 307 94.92 -1.17 -9.84
C ALA A 307 95.01 -0.44 -11.21
N SER A 308 95.14 0.89 -11.15
CA SER A 308 95.60 1.80 -12.23
C SER A 308 96.85 1.27 -12.96
N PRO A 309 97.12 1.62 -14.25
CA PRO A 309 97.12 3.02 -14.68
C PRO A 309 96.87 3.38 -16.17
N ARG A 310 96.82 4.71 -16.41
CA ARG A 310 97.41 5.49 -17.53
C ARG A 310 97.29 5.02 -19.00
N ILE A 311 96.97 6.02 -19.83
CA ILE A 311 97.53 6.32 -21.16
C ILE A 311 97.02 5.48 -22.35
N SER A 312 96.39 6.19 -23.28
CA SER A 312 96.14 5.86 -24.69
C SER A 312 97.29 6.39 -25.58
N PRO A 313 97.33 6.27 -26.94
CA PRO A 313 96.55 5.46 -27.91
C PRO A 313 97.51 4.71 -28.90
N THR A 314 97.20 4.73 -30.22
CA THR A 314 98.00 4.29 -31.42
C THR A 314 98.07 2.78 -31.69
N HIS A 315 98.05 2.29 -32.94
CA HIS A 315 98.78 2.67 -34.17
C HIS A 315 97.85 2.98 -35.38
N SER A 316 98.04 4.09 -36.14
CA SER A 316 98.92 4.31 -37.32
C SER A 316 98.46 3.57 -38.60
N THR A 317 98.32 4.16 -39.79
CA THR A 317 99.06 5.22 -40.53
C THR A 317 98.10 5.92 -41.53
N ARG A 318 98.33 7.06 -42.22
CA ARG A 318 99.34 8.16 -42.34
C ARG A 318 98.65 9.32 -43.13
N ASP A 319 99.08 10.59 -43.18
CA ASP A 319 100.27 11.29 -42.68
C ASP A 319 99.98 12.80 -42.37
N SER A 320 100.90 13.46 -41.63
CA SER A 320 101.22 14.92 -41.40
C SER A 320 100.41 16.06 -42.09
N GLN A 321 100.23 17.32 -41.57
CA GLN A 321 100.62 18.11 -40.35
C GLN A 321 99.81 19.48 -40.36
N SER A 322 99.87 20.51 -39.47
CA SER A 322 100.62 20.85 -38.22
C SER A 322 99.78 21.69 -37.17
N SER A 323 100.01 23.01 -36.97
CA SER A 323 99.52 23.87 -35.84
C SER A 323 99.79 25.40 -36.06
N PRO A 324 99.35 26.39 -35.19
CA PRO A 324 98.51 26.37 -33.97
C PRO A 324 97.42 27.50 -33.80
N ASP A 325 96.77 27.53 -32.62
CA ASP A 325 96.20 28.66 -31.81
C ASP A 325 94.71 29.19 -31.85
N ASP A 326 94.10 29.05 -30.65
CA ASP A 326 93.16 29.91 -29.86
C ASP A 326 91.62 30.04 -30.13
N ARG A 327 90.88 30.15 -29.00
CA ARG A 327 89.49 30.62 -28.71
C ARG A 327 88.27 29.67 -28.80
N LYS A 328 87.38 29.86 -27.81
CA LYS A 328 86.03 29.24 -27.66
C LYS A 328 84.91 30.10 -28.29
N PRO A 329 83.81 29.50 -28.76
CA PRO A 329 82.51 30.16 -28.91
C PRO A 329 81.69 30.15 -27.59
N LEU A 330 80.63 30.96 -27.55
CA LEU A 330 79.70 31.14 -26.42
C LEU A 330 78.41 30.29 -26.57
N PRO A 331 77.64 30.04 -25.49
CA PRO A 331 76.31 29.44 -25.57
C PRO A 331 75.28 30.36 -26.27
N PRO A 332 74.15 29.81 -26.77
CA PRO A 332 73.12 30.60 -27.44
C PRO A 332 72.39 31.57 -26.50
N ILE A 333 71.90 32.68 -27.08
CA ILE A 333 71.13 33.71 -26.40
C ILE A 333 69.73 33.17 -26.06
N PRO A 334 69.21 33.36 -24.83
CA PRO A 334 67.84 32.97 -24.50
C PRO A 334 66.82 33.76 -25.32
N LYS A 335 65.70 33.11 -25.69
CA LYS A 335 64.55 33.81 -26.28
C LYS A 335 64.02 34.86 -25.28
N PRO A 336 63.51 36.02 -25.73
CA PRO A 336 62.80 36.94 -24.85
C PRO A 336 61.55 36.24 -24.27
N PRO A 337 61.17 36.51 -23.00
CA PRO A 337 60.00 35.89 -22.39
C PRO A 337 58.72 36.30 -23.13
N ILE A 338 57.86 35.33 -23.41
CA ILE A 338 56.55 35.57 -24.01
C ILE A 338 55.63 36.16 -22.92
N GLN A 339 55.00 37.29 -23.23
CA GLN A 339 54.19 38.03 -22.25
C GLN A 339 52.78 37.46 -22.16
N LEU A 340 52.55 36.60 -21.16
CA LEU A 340 51.23 36.08 -20.82
C LEU A 340 50.31 37.18 -20.26
N LYS A 341 49.01 37.06 -20.52
CA LYS A 341 47.95 37.88 -19.91
C LYS A 341 47.64 37.32 -18.51
N PRO A 342 47.96 38.03 -17.40
CA PRO A 342 47.63 37.53 -16.07
C PRO A 342 46.12 37.42 -15.86
N HIS A 343 45.70 36.44 -15.07
CA HIS A 343 44.31 36.21 -14.68
C HIS A 343 44.22 36.19 -13.15
N VAL A 344 43.33 37.03 -12.60
CA VAL A 344 43.04 37.10 -11.16
C VAL A 344 41.53 36.94 -10.98
N LEU A 345 41.13 35.85 -10.32
CA LEU A 345 39.76 35.60 -9.89
C LEU A 345 39.72 35.51 -8.36
N SER A 346 38.52 35.50 -7.78
CA SER A 346 38.33 35.35 -6.34
C SER A 346 37.05 34.55 -6.06
N PRO A 347 37.14 33.22 -5.85
CA PRO A 347 35.98 32.37 -5.58
C PRO A 347 35.30 32.79 -4.26
N THR A 348 35.93 32.44 -3.13
CA THR A 348 35.44 32.77 -1.79
C THR A 348 35.78 34.21 -1.39
N SER A 349 35.23 34.66 -0.26
CA SER A 349 35.45 36.01 0.28
C SER A 349 36.86 36.27 0.83
N SER A 350 37.68 35.22 0.97
CA SER A 350 39.02 35.23 1.58
C SER A 350 40.14 34.70 0.68
N GLU A 351 39.86 34.35 -0.58
CA GLU A 351 40.82 33.67 -1.47
C GLU A 351 40.80 34.22 -2.89
N PHE A 352 41.94 34.08 -3.57
CA PHE A 352 42.17 34.46 -4.96
C PHE A 352 42.68 33.26 -5.76
N LEU A 353 42.18 33.08 -6.98
CA LEU A 353 42.65 32.09 -7.95
C LEU A 353 43.52 32.80 -9.00
N LEU A 354 44.78 32.38 -9.11
CA LEU A 354 45.82 33.01 -9.94
C LEU A 354 46.36 32.00 -10.96
N VAL A 355 46.45 32.37 -12.24
CA VAL A 355 46.89 31.43 -13.31
C VAL A 355 48.33 31.68 -13.73
N ARG A 356 49.18 30.66 -13.60
CA ARG A 356 50.56 30.61 -14.10
C ARG A 356 50.68 29.77 -15.36
N GLY A 357 51.72 30.03 -16.17
CA GLY A 357 52.01 29.28 -17.38
C GLY A 357 53.45 29.47 -17.85
N THR A 358 53.80 28.81 -18.96
CA THR A 358 55.07 29.00 -19.68
C THR A 358 54.82 29.86 -20.92
N ASP A 359 54.16 29.26 -21.90
CA ASP A 359 53.71 29.84 -23.18
C ASP A 359 52.19 29.62 -23.35
N THR A 360 51.55 30.35 -24.25
CA THR A 360 50.08 30.27 -24.47
C THR A 360 49.61 28.90 -24.99
N THR A 361 50.50 28.13 -25.61
CA THR A 361 50.21 26.79 -26.15
C THR A 361 50.38 25.65 -25.15
N GLU A 362 50.99 25.92 -23.98
CA GLU A 362 51.27 24.94 -22.93
C GLU A 362 50.19 25.00 -21.82
N PRO A 363 50.02 23.93 -21.02
CA PRO A 363 48.99 23.87 -19.98
C PRO A 363 49.15 24.95 -18.90
N GLY A 364 48.06 25.63 -18.56
CA GLY A 364 48.02 26.58 -17.46
C GLY A 364 47.87 25.89 -16.10
N VAL A 365 48.38 26.52 -15.04
CA VAL A 365 48.25 26.04 -13.65
C VAL A 365 47.58 27.12 -12.80
N GLY A 366 46.40 26.82 -12.27
CA GLY A 366 45.69 27.65 -11.31
C GLY A 366 46.17 27.38 -9.88
N MET A 367 46.40 28.45 -9.11
CA MET A 367 46.81 28.41 -7.71
C MET A 367 45.87 29.25 -6.84
N PHE A 368 45.42 28.67 -5.73
CA PHE A 368 44.62 29.39 -4.73
C PHE A 368 45.53 30.02 -3.67
N VAL A 369 45.36 31.32 -3.43
CA VAL A 369 46.11 32.09 -2.44
C VAL A 369 45.13 32.82 -1.53
N ASN A 370 45.30 32.77 -0.21
CA ASN A 370 44.44 33.47 0.74
C ASN A 370 44.74 35.00 0.78
N VAL A 371 43.99 35.73 1.59
CA VAL A 371 44.21 37.18 1.84
C VAL A 371 45.54 37.51 2.53
N ASP A 372 46.24 36.54 3.13
CA ASP A 372 47.53 36.72 3.80
C ASP A 372 48.74 36.48 2.86
N GLY A 373 48.56 35.71 1.78
CA GLY A 373 49.59 35.37 0.79
C GLY A 373 49.99 33.88 0.73
N ASP A 374 49.40 33.04 1.59
CA ASP A 374 49.67 31.60 1.65
C ASP A 374 48.85 30.80 0.62
N VAL A 375 49.43 29.70 0.12
CA VAL A 375 48.79 28.77 -0.82
C VAL A 375 47.98 27.74 -0.03
N VAL A 376 46.65 27.74 -0.21
CA VAL A 376 45.71 27.04 0.71
C VAL A 376 45.04 25.78 0.14
N ARG A 377 45.03 25.59 -1.18
CA ARG A 377 44.49 24.38 -1.87
C ARG A 377 45.50 23.78 -2.85
N GLY A 378 45.17 22.59 -3.37
CA GLY A 378 45.83 21.97 -4.52
C GLY A 378 45.73 22.82 -5.80
N THR A 379 46.51 22.49 -6.83
CA THR A 379 46.56 23.27 -8.08
C THR A 379 45.62 22.73 -9.15
N ILE A 380 44.82 23.61 -9.74
CA ILE A 380 44.01 23.31 -10.93
C ILE A 380 44.90 23.29 -12.16
N THR A 381 44.59 22.43 -13.13
CA THR A 381 45.29 22.35 -14.42
C THR A 381 44.33 22.65 -15.57
N PHE A 382 44.76 23.47 -16.52
CA PHE A 382 44.03 23.76 -17.76
C PHE A 382 44.71 23.07 -18.94
N HIS A 383 43.96 22.63 -19.94
CA HIS A 383 44.57 21.92 -21.09
C HIS A 383 45.58 22.81 -21.87
N LYS A 384 45.33 24.12 -21.93
CA LYS A 384 46.26 25.18 -22.36
C LYS A 384 46.08 26.42 -21.48
N TYR A 385 46.96 27.41 -21.60
CA TYR A 385 46.76 28.71 -20.94
C TYR A 385 45.46 29.38 -21.46
N PRO A 386 44.53 29.81 -20.59
CA PRO A 386 43.22 30.30 -21.02
C PRO A 386 43.27 31.71 -21.63
N GLU A 387 42.43 31.97 -22.63
CA GLU A 387 42.24 33.33 -23.20
C GLU A 387 41.44 34.24 -22.24
N SER A 388 40.41 33.64 -21.62
CA SER A 388 39.55 34.22 -20.60
C SER A 388 39.06 33.12 -19.66
N ILE A 389 38.78 33.49 -18.42
CA ILE A 389 38.38 32.57 -17.35
C ILE A 389 37.39 33.28 -16.42
N VAL A 390 36.30 32.60 -16.06
CA VAL A 390 35.19 33.11 -15.23
C VAL A 390 34.78 32.02 -14.24
N ILE A 391 34.26 32.43 -13.08
CA ILE A 391 33.62 31.54 -12.09
C ILE A 391 32.12 31.75 -12.22
N ASP A 392 31.37 30.68 -12.46
CA ASP A 392 29.93 30.67 -12.35
C ASP A 392 29.52 30.30 -10.92
N LYS A 393 28.83 31.23 -10.25
CA LYS A 393 28.34 31.07 -8.87
C LYS A 393 26.98 30.39 -8.77
N GLY A 394 26.28 30.17 -9.88
CA GLY A 394 24.93 29.60 -9.88
C GLY A 394 23.85 30.57 -9.42
N ASP A 395 23.93 31.85 -9.81
CA ASP A 395 22.98 32.93 -9.46
C ASP A 395 21.60 32.78 -10.16
N GLU A 396 20.98 31.61 -10.09
CA GLU A 396 19.63 31.34 -10.63
C GLU A 396 18.54 31.55 -9.55
N THR A 397 17.58 32.44 -9.82
CA THR A 397 16.56 32.91 -8.85
C THR A 397 15.53 31.87 -8.37
N HIS A 398 15.65 30.61 -8.80
CA HIS A 398 14.67 29.55 -8.54
C HIS A 398 15.24 28.35 -7.77
N MET A 399 16.43 28.51 -7.16
CA MET A 399 17.02 27.48 -6.32
C MET A 399 16.34 27.40 -4.95
N ILE A 400 15.98 26.19 -4.53
CA ILE A 400 15.49 25.88 -3.19
C ILE A 400 16.65 26.06 -2.21
N PRO A 401 16.51 26.88 -1.15
CA PRO A 401 17.60 27.18 -0.23
C PRO A 401 17.88 25.99 0.70
N SER A 402 18.86 25.16 0.35
CA SER A 402 19.38 24.10 1.22
C SER A 402 20.49 24.63 2.14
N PRO A 403 20.65 24.09 3.36
CA PRO A 403 21.73 24.47 4.27
C PRO A 403 23.09 23.85 3.90
N GLU A 404 23.11 22.90 2.95
CA GLU A 404 24.31 22.18 2.48
C GLU A 404 24.74 22.63 1.07
N ASN A 405 24.33 23.84 0.64
CA ASN A 405 24.75 24.45 -0.63
C ASN A 405 26.23 24.93 -0.62
N THR A 406 27.16 24.05 -0.26
CA THR A 406 28.60 24.25 -0.50
C THR A 406 28.94 24.03 -1.97
N GLN A 407 28.61 25.05 -2.77
CA GLN A 407 29.35 25.46 -3.98
C GLN A 407 29.58 24.39 -5.07
N ASP A 408 28.52 24.07 -5.83
CA ASP A 408 28.66 23.70 -7.27
C ASP A 408 29.06 24.95 -8.10
N GLU A 409 30.16 25.60 -7.68
CA GLU A 409 30.77 26.71 -8.39
C GLU A 409 31.70 26.16 -9.49
N LEU A 410 31.39 26.52 -10.72
CA LEU A 410 32.02 25.96 -11.91
C LEU A 410 32.99 26.95 -12.51
N LEU A 411 34.21 26.49 -12.74
CA LEU A 411 35.28 27.26 -13.35
C LEU A 411 35.24 27.05 -14.87
N LEU A 412 35.07 28.14 -15.60
CA LEU A 412 34.84 28.16 -17.03
C LEU A 412 36.00 28.87 -17.73
N ALA A 413 36.73 28.13 -18.55
CA ALA A 413 37.94 28.59 -19.22
C ALA A 413 37.83 28.45 -20.74
N VAL A 414 38.09 29.54 -21.48
CA VAL A 414 38.13 29.51 -22.95
C VAL A 414 39.53 29.08 -23.41
N ILE A 415 39.60 27.95 -24.11
CA ILE A 415 40.84 27.36 -24.64
C ILE A 415 40.74 27.11 -26.16
N GLU A 416 41.85 27.28 -26.88
CA GLU A 416 41.97 26.89 -28.30
C GLU A 416 42.56 25.46 -28.37
N SER A 417 41.95 24.55 -29.14
CA SER A 417 42.52 23.22 -29.40
C SER A 417 42.58 22.92 -30.91
N GLU A 418 43.51 22.05 -31.31
CA GLU A 418 43.64 21.59 -32.69
C GLU A 418 43.03 20.19 -32.80
N GLN A 419 41.86 20.11 -33.44
CA GLN A 419 41.11 18.86 -33.64
C GLN A 419 40.81 18.69 -35.14
N ASP A 420 41.07 17.48 -35.65
CA ASP A 420 40.94 17.12 -37.08
C ASP A 420 41.66 18.06 -38.07
N GLY A 421 42.69 18.77 -37.58
CA GLY A 421 43.50 19.72 -38.36
C GLY A 421 42.95 21.16 -38.38
N GLN A 422 41.80 21.42 -37.76
CA GLN A 422 41.25 22.77 -37.56
C GLN A 422 41.56 23.27 -36.14
N ARG A 423 41.72 24.58 -36.00
CA ARG A 423 41.75 25.27 -34.71
C ARG A 423 40.32 25.60 -34.30
N ARG A 424 39.87 25.03 -33.19
CA ARG A 424 38.53 25.26 -32.65
C ARG A 424 38.64 25.72 -31.20
N LYS A 425 37.69 26.54 -30.76
CA LYS A 425 37.62 27.02 -29.37
C LYS A 425 36.67 26.13 -28.58
N PHE A 426 37.10 25.76 -27.39
CA PHE A 426 36.34 24.97 -26.44
C PHE A 426 36.20 25.73 -25.13
N LEU A 427 35.03 25.58 -24.51
CA LEU A 427 34.78 25.98 -23.14
C LEU A 427 35.11 24.78 -22.25
N GLU A 428 36.25 24.85 -21.57
CA GLU A 428 36.65 23.86 -20.58
C GLU A 428 35.98 24.18 -19.25
N VAL A 429 35.18 23.24 -18.77
CA VAL A 429 34.38 23.33 -17.55
C VAL A 429 34.99 22.37 -16.52
N GLN A 430 35.32 22.89 -15.34
CA GLN A 430 35.87 22.14 -14.20
C GLN A 430 35.20 22.60 -12.90
N LEU A 431 34.97 21.69 -11.94
CA LEU A 431 34.71 22.08 -10.55
C LEU A 431 36.00 22.62 -9.94
N TRP A 432 35.94 23.68 -9.13
CA TRP A 432 37.17 24.26 -8.54
C TRP A 432 37.56 23.66 -7.18
N ASP A 433 36.63 23.08 -6.41
CA ASP A 433 36.88 22.48 -5.08
C ASP A 433 36.98 20.94 -5.13
N VAL A 434 37.75 20.40 -6.08
CA VAL A 434 37.94 18.95 -6.27
C VAL A 434 39.43 18.58 -6.21
N ASP A 435 39.73 17.47 -5.53
CA ASP A 435 41.10 16.96 -5.39
C ASP A 435 41.76 16.69 -6.76
N PRO A 436 43.04 17.06 -6.97
CA PRO A 436 43.67 17.01 -8.28
C PRO A 436 43.85 15.58 -8.85
N GLY A 437 43.60 14.54 -8.06
CA GLY A 437 43.53 13.15 -8.52
C GLY A 437 42.19 12.76 -9.17
N GLU A 438 41.09 13.42 -8.80
CA GLU A 438 39.73 13.16 -9.33
C GLU A 438 39.30 14.24 -10.34
N ALA A 439 40.04 15.35 -10.42
CA ALA A 439 39.76 16.46 -11.32
C ALA A 439 39.71 16.07 -12.81
N GLU A 440 40.45 15.06 -13.29
CA GLU A 440 40.38 14.63 -14.71
C GLU A 440 39.03 14.01 -15.10
N ASP A 441 38.34 13.29 -14.21
CA ASP A 441 37.04 12.66 -14.51
C ASP A 441 35.86 13.66 -14.52
N HIS A 442 36.11 14.87 -14.03
CA HIS A 442 35.15 15.98 -13.93
C HIS A 442 35.33 17.04 -15.04
N LYS A 443 36.43 17.04 -15.79
CA LYS A 443 36.61 18.00 -16.90
C LYS A 443 35.67 17.66 -18.04
N THR A 444 34.92 18.66 -18.50
CA THR A 444 34.11 18.56 -19.71
C THR A 444 34.45 19.69 -20.67
N TRP A 445 34.41 19.41 -21.96
CA TRP A 445 34.67 20.38 -23.02
C TRP A 445 33.39 20.58 -23.81
N VAL A 446 32.92 21.83 -23.90
CA VAL A 446 31.80 22.20 -24.78
C VAL A 446 32.38 22.95 -25.98
N GLU A 447 32.03 22.52 -27.19
CA GLU A 447 32.48 23.17 -28.42
C GLU A 447 31.78 24.52 -28.60
N ILE A 448 32.56 25.58 -28.84
CA ILE A 448 32.02 26.94 -29.03
C ILE A 448 31.58 27.11 -30.49
N PRO A 449 30.32 27.55 -30.76
CA PRO A 449 29.87 27.83 -32.12
C PRO A 449 30.78 28.81 -32.86
N SER A 450 31.15 28.47 -34.09
CA SER A 450 31.98 29.30 -34.97
C SER A 450 31.31 29.49 -36.33
N ALA A 451 31.17 30.75 -36.76
CA ALA A 451 30.43 31.10 -37.97
C ALA A 451 31.23 30.89 -39.29
N ASN A 452 32.56 30.76 -39.21
CA ASN A 452 33.44 30.58 -40.37
C ASN A 452 34.70 29.78 -39.99
N ASP A 453 34.95 28.66 -40.66
CA ASP A 453 36.05 27.71 -40.41
C ASP A 453 37.49 28.24 -40.65
N MET A 454 37.65 29.47 -41.18
CA MET A 454 38.86 29.90 -41.89
C MET A 454 39.70 30.98 -41.19
N GLN A 455 39.26 31.56 -40.07
CA GLN A 455 39.99 32.61 -39.34
C GLN A 455 39.93 32.42 -37.82
N THR A 456 41.02 32.77 -37.12
CA THR A 456 41.08 32.77 -35.66
C THR A 456 40.29 33.96 -35.09
N THR A 457 39.00 33.75 -34.84
CA THR A 457 38.11 34.78 -34.30
C THR A 457 38.52 35.22 -32.88
N HIS A 458 38.48 36.53 -32.64
CA HIS A 458 38.60 37.08 -31.29
C HIS A 458 37.37 36.64 -30.48
N ALA A 459 37.62 36.09 -29.29
CA ALA A 459 36.58 35.55 -28.42
C ALA A 459 36.87 35.93 -26.96
N GLY A 460 35.82 36.00 -26.16
CA GLY A 460 35.94 36.33 -24.74
C GLY A 460 34.70 35.90 -23.96
N LEU A 461 34.92 35.62 -22.68
CA LEU A 461 33.90 35.25 -21.70
C LEU A 461 33.91 36.30 -20.58
N CYS A 462 32.73 36.78 -20.18
CA CYS A 462 32.57 37.73 -19.08
C CYS A 462 31.34 37.41 -18.21
N HIS A 463 31.34 37.97 -17.00
CA HIS A 463 30.17 38.03 -16.13
C HIS A 463 29.65 39.47 -16.14
N THR A 464 28.43 39.68 -16.61
CA THR A 464 27.77 40.98 -16.69
C THR A 464 27.11 41.36 -15.36
N ILE A 465 26.78 42.65 -15.16
CA ILE A 465 26.20 43.11 -13.88
C ILE A 465 24.72 42.72 -13.72
N SER A 466 23.92 42.76 -14.79
CA SER A 466 22.58 42.15 -14.76
C SER A 466 22.61 40.78 -15.44
N PRO A 467 21.85 39.79 -14.94
CA PRO A 467 21.58 38.58 -15.69
C PRO A 467 20.59 38.87 -16.83
N SER A 468 20.81 38.23 -17.98
CA SER A 468 19.87 38.22 -19.09
C SER A 468 18.89 37.05 -18.93
N LYS A 469 17.59 37.29 -19.13
CA LYS A 469 16.57 36.23 -19.07
C LYS A 469 16.52 35.43 -20.38
N LEU A 470 16.14 34.16 -20.28
CA LEU A 470 15.95 33.24 -21.40
C LEU A 470 14.84 32.21 -21.08
N GLU A 471 14.11 31.77 -22.10
CA GLU A 471 13.25 30.59 -22.05
C GLU A 471 13.97 29.38 -22.66
N VAL A 472 14.16 28.30 -21.89
CA VAL A 472 14.61 26.99 -22.39
C VAL A 472 13.39 26.24 -22.93
N SER A 473 13.05 26.53 -24.18
CA SER A 473 11.82 26.05 -24.81
C SER A 473 11.76 24.52 -24.93
N GLU A 474 12.89 23.80 -24.92
CA GLU A 474 12.90 22.34 -24.87
C GLU A 474 12.36 21.81 -23.54
N LEU A 475 12.75 22.40 -22.41
CA LEU A 475 12.26 22.01 -21.09
C LEU A 475 10.75 22.25 -20.97
N GLY A 476 10.28 23.42 -21.43
CA GLY A 476 8.85 23.73 -21.46
C GLY A 476 8.06 22.82 -22.40
N ASN A 477 8.61 22.47 -23.57
CA ASN A 477 7.96 21.52 -24.48
C ASN A 477 7.90 20.10 -23.93
N LEU A 478 8.92 19.64 -23.19
CA LEU A 478 8.90 18.32 -22.55
C LEU A 478 7.89 18.25 -21.39
N LEU A 479 7.86 19.27 -20.52
CA LEU A 479 7.08 19.26 -19.27
C LEU A 479 5.65 19.77 -19.39
N ARG A 480 5.26 20.48 -20.47
CA ARG A 480 3.87 20.86 -20.72
C ARG A 480 2.94 19.65 -20.64
N MET A 481 1.93 19.71 -19.78
CA MET A 481 0.88 18.70 -19.73
C MET A 481 -0.01 18.81 -20.98
N VAL A 482 -0.25 17.67 -21.64
CA VAL A 482 -1.05 17.56 -22.86
C VAL A 482 -2.02 16.39 -22.71
N ARG A 483 -3.21 16.52 -23.29
CA ARG A 483 -4.20 15.45 -23.39
C ARG A 483 -3.66 14.30 -24.26
N LEU A 484 -3.49 13.12 -23.68
CA LEU A 484 -3.03 11.91 -24.35
C LEU A 484 -4.05 11.44 -25.41
N LYS A 485 -3.62 11.23 -26.67
CA LYS A 485 -4.50 10.68 -27.71
C LYS A 485 -4.63 9.16 -27.56
N THR A 486 -5.60 8.74 -26.75
CA THR A 486 -6.01 7.33 -26.64
C THR A 486 -6.75 6.85 -27.90
N PRO A 487 -6.80 5.53 -28.17
CA PRO A 487 -7.81 4.94 -29.05
C PRO A 487 -9.23 5.29 -28.59
N LEU A 488 -10.24 5.04 -29.45
CA LEU A 488 -11.66 5.24 -29.14
C LEU A 488 -12.16 4.26 -28.05
N LEU A 489 -11.82 4.56 -26.81
CA LEU A 489 -12.39 3.95 -25.61
C LEU A 489 -13.79 4.53 -25.37
N SER A 490 -14.73 3.69 -24.95
CA SER A 490 -16.07 4.15 -24.61
C SER A 490 -15.99 5.13 -23.42
N PRO A 491 -16.55 6.34 -23.51
CA PRO A 491 -16.52 7.28 -22.40
C PRO A 491 -17.24 6.66 -21.20
N HIS A 492 -16.66 6.77 -20.00
CA HIS A 492 -17.32 6.27 -18.80
C HIS A 492 -18.48 7.21 -18.43
N VAL A 493 -19.66 6.90 -18.95
CA VAL A 493 -20.92 7.37 -18.35
C VAL A 493 -20.97 6.75 -16.94
N PRO A 494 -20.99 7.55 -15.86
CA PRO A 494 -21.15 6.99 -14.53
C PRO A 494 -22.54 6.35 -14.43
N ALA A 495 -22.63 5.16 -13.82
CA ALA A 495 -23.90 4.51 -13.50
C ALA A 495 -24.56 5.22 -12.31
N ALA A 496 -25.00 6.46 -12.54
CA ALA A 496 -25.83 7.18 -11.58
C ALA A 496 -27.15 6.40 -11.38
N ASP A 497 -27.56 6.26 -10.12
CA ASP A 497 -28.88 5.76 -9.70
C ASP A 497 -29.97 6.32 -10.64
N PRO A 498 -30.92 5.52 -11.19
CA PRO A 498 -31.97 6.03 -12.08
C PRO A 498 -32.76 7.22 -11.49
N ARG A 499 -32.86 7.32 -10.16
CA ARG A 499 -33.40 8.49 -9.47
C ARG A 499 -32.50 9.72 -9.64
N THR A 500 -31.20 9.55 -9.51
CA THR A 500 -30.18 10.58 -9.74
C THR A 500 -30.05 10.94 -11.23
N GLN A 501 -30.13 9.97 -12.16
CA GLN A 501 -30.24 10.26 -13.60
C GLN A 501 -31.50 11.07 -13.89
N SER A 502 -32.67 10.68 -13.37
CA SER A 502 -33.89 11.47 -13.55
C SER A 502 -33.80 12.88 -12.95
N SER A 503 -33.00 13.06 -11.89
CA SER A 503 -32.75 14.37 -11.26
C SER A 503 -31.74 15.22 -12.05
N ILE A 504 -30.71 14.59 -12.63
CA ILE A 504 -29.75 15.23 -13.53
C ILE A 504 -30.43 15.61 -14.84
N GLU A 505 -31.24 14.72 -15.42
CA GLU A 505 -32.09 15.03 -16.59
C GLU A 505 -33.10 16.14 -16.29
N HIS A 506 -33.69 16.18 -15.09
CA HIS A 506 -34.59 17.27 -14.69
C HIS A 506 -33.82 18.59 -14.60
N LEU A 507 -32.65 18.59 -13.95
CA LEU A 507 -31.82 19.78 -13.78
C LEU A 507 -31.17 20.22 -15.10
N GLN A 508 -30.89 19.30 -16.02
CA GLN A 508 -30.50 19.59 -17.40
C GLN A 508 -31.67 20.18 -18.19
N LYS A 509 -32.88 19.62 -18.10
CA LYS A 509 -34.07 20.19 -18.76
C LYS A 509 -34.49 21.55 -18.17
N GLU A 510 -34.29 21.77 -16.87
CA GLU A 510 -34.43 23.08 -16.24
C GLU A 510 -33.35 24.05 -16.74
N LYS A 511 -32.07 23.63 -16.82
CA LYS A 511 -31.01 24.43 -17.44
C LYS A 511 -31.32 24.77 -18.89
N GLU A 512 -31.70 23.80 -19.71
CA GLU A 512 -32.12 24.00 -21.10
C GLU A 512 -33.29 24.99 -21.18
N LEU A 513 -34.26 24.94 -20.26
CA LEU A 513 -35.36 25.90 -20.17
C LEU A 513 -34.93 27.32 -19.75
N PHE A 514 -33.88 27.47 -18.95
CA PHE A 514 -33.33 28.78 -18.57
C PHE A 514 -32.33 29.32 -19.62
N GLU A 515 -31.50 28.48 -20.21
CA GLU A 515 -30.46 28.83 -21.20
C GLU A 515 -31.07 29.08 -22.59
N ALA A 516 -32.17 28.40 -22.97
CA ALA A 516 -32.92 28.68 -24.19
C ALA A 516 -33.61 30.08 -24.22
N GLN A 517 -33.57 30.81 -23.11
CA GLN A 517 -34.12 32.16 -23.01
C GLN A 517 -33.14 33.26 -23.47
N GLU A 518 -31.82 32.98 -23.54
CA GLU A 518 -30.78 33.99 -23.84
C GLU A 518 -30.00 33.76 -25.15
N LEU A 519 -30.12 32.60 -25.81
CA LEU A 519 -29.19 32.18 -26.87
C LEU A 519 -29.82 32.08 -28.26
N THR A 520 -29.95 33.23 -28.93
CA THR A 520 -29.69 33.30 -30.38
C THR A 520 -28.20 33.49 -30.62
N ASP A 521 -27.66 32.74 -31.58
CA ASP A 521 -26.27 32.71 -32.08
C ASP A 521 -25.21 31.94 -31.24
N SER A 522 -24.68 30.87 -31.86
CA SER A 522 -23.34 30.29 -31.66
C SER A 522 -22.98 29.49 -30.38
N GLU A 523 -23.81 28.54 -29.95
CA GLU A 523 -23.38 27.49 -28.97
C GLU A 523 -22.63 26.28 -29.58
N GLY A 524 -22.59 26.13 -30.91
CA GLY A 524 -21.92 25.00 -31.57
C GLY A 524 -20.39 24.94 -31.45
N SER A 525 -19.77 25.86 -30.69
CA SER A 525 -18.32 26.06 -30.61
C SER A 525 -17.71 25.86 -29.22
N LYS A 526 -18.49 25.86 -28.13
CA LYS A 526 -17.93 25.90 -26.76
C LYS A 526 -17.32 24.57 -26.29
N GLU A 527 -17.82 23.42 -26.73
CA GLU A 527 -17.27 22.10 -26.35
C GLU A 527 -15.79 21.90 -26.71
N ARG A 528 -15.24 22.70 -27.65
CA ARG A 528 -13.83 22.67 -28.05
C ARG A 528 -12.99 23.83 -27.52
N GLY A 529 -13.60 24.80 -26.83
CA GLY A 529 -12.90 25.95 -26.26
C GLY A 529 -11.99 25.55 -25.11
N TRP A 530 -12.56 24.90 -24.09
CA TRP A 530 -11.87 24.58 -22.83
C TRP A 530 -10.56 23.80 -23.00
N GLU A 531 -10.44 22.94 -24.03
CA GLU A 531 -9.21 22.21 -24.30
C GLU A 531 -8.13 23.12 -24.91
N ALA A 532 -8.51 24.08 -25.76
CA ALA A 532 -7.58 25.10 -26.25
C ALA A 532 -7.18 26.07 -25.13
N ASP A 533 -8.13 26.47 -24.28
CA ASP A 533 -7.88 27.34 -23.12
C ASP A 533 -6.92 26.66 -22.13
N ARG A 534 -7.20 25.41 -21.71
CA ARG A 534 -6.31 24.66 -20.82
C ARG A 534 -4.94 24.40 -21.46
N ASN A 535 -4.86 24.01 -22.73
CA ASN A 535 -3.54 23.88 -23.40
C ASN A 535 -2.77 25.22 -23.44
N ALA A 536 -3.46 26.37 -23.49
CA ALA A 536 -2.82 27.69 -23.41
C ALA A 536 -2.39 28.07 -21.98
N GLU A 537 -3.07 27.59 -20.94
CA GLU A 537 -2.65 27.73 -19.53
C GLU A 537 -1.45 26.82 -19.22
N GLU A 538 -1.52 25.54 -19.57
CA GLU A 538 -0.42 24.57 -19.40
C GLU A 538 0.83 25.01 -20.21
N ALA A 539 0.64 25.65 -21.38
CA ALA A 539 1.72 26.27 -22.15
C ALA A 539 2.16 27.66 -21.66
N ARG A 540 1.54 28.24 -20.63
CA ARG A 540 2.11 29.37 -19.86
C ARG A 540 2.94 28.83 -18.70
N PHE A 541 2.35 27.96 -17.89
CA PHE A 541 3.02 27.32 -16.76
C PHE A 541 4.31 26.59 -17.18
N ALA A 542 4.29 25.82 -18.27
CA ALA A 542 5.49 25.15 -18.75
C ALA A 542 6.59 26.10 -19.29
N ARG A 543 6.24 27.32 -19.70
CA ARG A 543 7.23 28.35 -20.05
C ARG A 543 7.80 29.05 -18.82
N GLU A 544 7.02 29.19 -17.75
CA GLU A 544 7.51 29.64 -16.44
C GLU A 544 8.50 28.63 -15.85
N LEU A 545 8.22 27.32 -15.93
CA LEU A 545 9.19 26.25 -15.58
C LEU A 545 10.45 26.25 -16.47
N GLY A 546 10.36 26.80 -17.68
CA GLY A 546 11.46 26.93 -18.63
C GLY A 546 12.25 28.25 -18.52
N GLN A 547 11.85 29.20 -17.66
CA GLN A 547 12.58 30.45 -17.48
C GLN A 547 13.85 30.24 -16.65
N THR A 548 14.97 30.66 -17.22
CA THR A 548 16.30 30.73 -16.58
C THR A 548 16.89 32.11 -16.80
N GLN A 549 17.97 32.42 -16.09
CA GLN A 549 18.71 33.65 -16.27
C GLN A 549 20.21 33.37 -16.26
N SER A 550 20.97 34.11 -17.08
CA SER A 550 22.43 34.02 -17.09
C SER A 550 23.07 35.40 -17.13
N SER A 551 23.95 35.65 -16.16
CA SER A 551 24.92 36.74 -16.14
C SER A 551 26.16 36.46 -17.00
N MET A 552 26.27 35.29 -17.62
CA MET A 552 27.46 34.90 -18.37
C MET A 552 27.27 35.09 -19.87
N VAL A 553 28.07 36.00 -20.42
CA VAL A 553 28.05 36.36 -21.84
C VAL A 553 29.39 36.00 -22.47
N MET A 554 29.31 35.28 -23.58
CA MET A 554 30.43 34.96 -24.46
C MET A 554 30.26 35.66 -25.79
N TRP A 555 31.35 36.11 -26.42
CA TRP A 555 31.34 36.52 -27.82
C TRP A 555 32.37 35.74 -28.63
N ASN A 556 32.10 35.56 -29.92
CA ASN A 556 33.00 34.94 -30.88
C ASN A 556 32.85 35.66 -32.23
N GLY A 557 33.89 36.42 -32.63
CA GLY A 557 33.81 37.28 -33.82
C GLY A 557 32.79 38.40 -33.65
N ASN A 558 31.72 38.39 -34.46
CA ASN A 558 30.61 39.35 -34.43
C ASN A 558 29.33 38.80 -33.76
N GLN A 559 29.36 37.58 -33.21
CA GLN A 559 28.22 36.94 -32.55
C GLN A 559 28.35 37.00 -31.03
N ILE A 560 27.23 37.18 -30.33
CA ILE A 560 27.17 37.19 -28.87
C ILE A 560 26.21 36.10 -28.38
N TRP A 561 26.66 35.30 -27.43
CA TRP A 561 25.99 34.13 -26.87
C TRP A 561 25.81 34.27 -25.35
N ARG A 562 24.66 33.86 -24.84
CA ARG A 562 24.47 33.50 -23.44
C ARG A 562 25.13 32.14 -23.19
N VAL A 563 25.85 32.01 -22.08
CA VAL A 563 26.34 30.72 -21.58
C VAL A 563 25.40 30.29 -20.45
N VAL A 564 24.66 29.20 -20.64
CA VAL A 564 23.57 28.81 -19.75
C VAL A 564 23.78 27.37 -19.26
N ARG A 565 23.54 27.10 -17.98
CA ARG A 565 23.55 25.73 -17.44
C ARG A 565 22.50 24.89 -18.16
N ASN A 566 22.85 23.69 -18.61
CA ASN A 566 21.90 22.78 -19.26
C ASN A 566 21.05 22.11 -18.17
N PRO A 567 19.71 22.27 -18.14
CA PRO A 567 18.88 21.63 -17.12
C PRO A 567 19.12 20.12 -17.04
N LEU A 568 19.18 19.55 -15.83
CA LEU A 568 19.43 18.12 -15.66
C LEU A 568 18.36 17.27 -16.35
N THR A 569 17.12 17.76 -16.40
CA THR A 569 16.00 17.15 -17.12
C THR A 569 16.26 16.98 -18.61
N THR A 570 16.81 17.98 -19.31
CA THR A 570 17.16 17.87 -20.73
C THR A 570 18.38 16.95 -20.91
N GLN A 571 19.43 17.11 -20.09
CA GLN A 571 20.59 16.21 -20.10
C GLN A 571 20.20 14.72 -20.00
N LEU A 572 19.29 14.37 -19.09
CA LEU A 572 18.83 12.99 -18.87
C LEU A 572 17.81 12.52 -19.91
N ASN A 573 16.96 13.41 -20.44
CA ASN A 573 16.10 13.11 -21.57
C ASN A 573 16.92 12.70 -22.81
N ASP A 574 17.98 13.46 -23.09
CA ASP A 574 18.82 13.26 -24.26
C ASP A 574 19.70 12.01 -24.09
N ALA A 575 20.16 11.72 -22.87
CA ALA A 575 20.81 10.45 -22.54
C ALA A 575 19.87 9.24 -22.70
N LEU A 576 18.57 9.36 -22.35
CA LEU A 576 17.57 8.32 -22.63
C LEU A 576 17.36 8.11 -24.14
N GLN A 577 17.26 9.19 -24.92
CA GLN A 577 17.12 9.09 -26.37
C GLN A 577 18.37 8.47 -27.03
N ALA A 578 19.57 8.94 -26.67
CA ALA A 578 20.82 8.37 -27.14
C ALA A 578 20.96 6.88 -26.78
N ALA A 579 20.42 6.46 -25.63
CA ALA A 579 20.34 5.05 -25.25
C ALA A 579 19.37 4.25 -26.15
N GLN A 580 18.22 4.82 -26.55
CA GLN A 580 17.31 4.18 -27.51
C GLN A 580 17.95 4.03 -28.90
N GLU A 581 18.63 5.06 -29.38
CA GLU A 581 19.29 5.05 -30.70
C GLU A 581 20.50 4.11 -30.74
N THR A 582 21.36 4.15 -29.71
CA THR A 582 22.49 3.21 -29.56
C THR A 582 22.02 1.78 -29.28
N GLY A 583 20.87 1.63 -28.62
CA GLY A 583 20.24 0.37 -28.23
C GLY A 583 19.52 -0.37 -29.35
N ALA A 584 19.53 0.15 -30.59
CA ALA A 584 18.85 -0.40 -31.77
C ALA A 584 19.48 -1.72 -32.31
N GLY A 585 19.64 -2.71 -31.42
CA GLY A 585 20.22 -4.03 -31.70
C GLY A 585 20.63 -4.80 -30.43
N ASP A 586 20.90 -4.11 -29.33
CA ASP A 586 21.24 -4.70 -28.03
C ASP A 586 20.37 -4.11 -26.90
N SER A 587 19.23 -4.76 -26.64
CA SER A 587 18.35 -4.41 -25.53
C SER A 587 19.05 -4.55 -24.16
N LYS A 588 20.06 -5.41 -24.00
CA LYS A 588 20.76 -5.54 -22.72
C LYS A 588 21.63 -4.31 -22.42
N ALA A 589 22.27 -3.74 -23.45
CA ALA A 589 22.96 -2.45 -23.33
C ALA A 589 21.97 -1.31 -23.05
N PHE A 590 20.84 -1.27 -23.78
CA PHE A 590 19.77 -0.29 -23.58
C PHE A 590 19.21 -0.30 -22.15
N ARG A 591 18.72 -1.45 -21.68
CA ARG A 591 18.11 -1.58 -20.35
C ARG A 591 19.09 -1.24 -19.24
N LYS A 592 20.37 -1.56 -19.39
CA LYS A 592 21.41 -1.12 -18.44
C LYS A 592 21.54 0.41 -18.41
N ALA A 593 21.65 1.06 -19.57
CA ALA A 593 21.78 2.52 -19.62
C ALA A 593 20.57 3.22 -18.98
N VAL A 594 19.35 2.72 -19.22
CA VAL A 594 18.13 3.26 -18.60
C VAL A 594 18.08 2.99 -17.09
N ALA A 595 18.55 1.82 -16.61
CA ALA A 595 18.64 1.51 -15.19
C ALA A 595 19.72 2.34 -14.46
N ASP A 596 20.88 2.54 -15.08
CA ASP A 596 21.94 3.44 -14.58
C ASP A 596 21.41 4.88 -14.46
N ILE A 597 20.59 5.34 -15.43
CA ILE A 597 19.88 6.64 -15.36
C ILE A 597 18.89 6.67 -14.21
N ILE A 598 17.96 5.69 -14.09
CA ILE A 598 16.97 5.63 -12.99
C ILE A 598 17.65 5.72 -11.64
N HIS A 599 18.74 4.97 -11.42
CA HIS A 599 19.50 5.02 -10.17
C HIS A 599 20.04 6.42 -9.89
N HIS A 600 20.61 7.10 -10.90
CA HIS A 600 21.07 8.48 -10.75
C HIS A 600 19.92 9.44 -10.37
N VAL A 601 18.75 9.32 -11.01
CA VAL A 601 17.57 10.15 -10.66
C VAL A 601 16.99 9.83 -9.27
N GLN A 602 17.33 8.69 -8.66
CA GLN A 602 17.00 8.38 -7.27
C GLN A 602 18.02 8.94 -6.27
N THR A 603 19.27 9.17 -6.67
CA THR A 603 20.33 9.72 -5.79
C THR A 603 20.44 11.24 -5.84
N THR A 604 19.96 11.88 -6.91
CA THR A 604 20.01 13.35 -7.04
C THR A 604 18.84 14.00 -6.30
N GLU A 605 19.15 14.94 -5.40
CA GLU A 605 18.15 15.81 -4.77
C GLU A 605 17.79 16.98 -5.71
N PRO A 606 16.49 17.27 -5.92
CA PRO A 606 16.05 18.34 -6.81
C PRO A 606 16.25 19.72 -6.17
N LYS A 607 16.92 20.62 -6.91
CA LYS A 607 17.27 21.96 -6.46
C LYS A 607 16.28 23.04 -6.88
N SER A 608 15.33 22.74 -7.78
CA SER A 608 14.24 23.65 -8.19
C SER A 608 12.92 22.89 -8.39
N GLU A 609 11.81 23.62 -8.54
CA GLU A 609 10.51 23.01 -8.90
C GLU A 609 10.51 22.40 -10.30
N SER A 610 11.14 23.07 -11.27
CA SER A 610 11.30 22.56 -12.64
C SER A 610 12.19 21.32 -12.71
N GLU A 611 13.18 21.20 -11.81
CA GLU A 611 13.96 19.98 -11.62
C GLU A 611 13.16 18.89 -10.90
N PHE A 612 12.41 19.20 -9.84
CA PHE A 612 11.54 18.20 -9.17
C PHE A 612 10.54 17.56 -10.15
N LEU A 613 9.81 18.38 -10.92
CA LEU A 613 8.90 17.90 -11.95
C LEU A 613 9.63 17.16 -13.07
N GLY A 614 10.77 17.69 -13.51
CA GLY A 614 11.57 17.11 -14.59
C GLY A 614 12.20 15.76 -14.26
N LEU A 615 12.75 15.59 -13.05
CA LEU A 615 13.29 14.31 -12.58
C LEU A 615 12.18 13.26 -12.43
N ASN A 616 10.96 13.66 -12.04
CA ASN A 616 9.81 12.76 -12.00
C ASN A 616 9.32 12.37 -13.41
N TYR A 617 9.29 13.32 -14.36
CA TYR A 617 9.06 13.03 -15.78
C TYR A 617 10.11 12.04 -16.36
N VAL A 618 11.39 12.25 -16.08
CA VAL A 618 12.48 11.36 -16.52
C VAL A 618 12.32 9.96 -15.93
N LYS A 619 11.96 9.83 -14.65
CA LYS A 619 11.63 8.54 -14.00
C LYS A 619 10.46 7.84 -14.70
N GLN A 620 9.35 8.55 -14.92
CA GLN A 620 8.18 7.99 -15.61
C GLN A 620 8.52 7.53 -17.04
N LYS A 621 9.25 8.35 -17.81
CA LYS A 621 9.68 8.02 -19.18
C LYS A 621 10.62 6.82 -19.20
N ALA A 622 11.65 6.78 -18.35
CA ALA A 622 12.56 5.65 -18.24
C ALA A 622 11.82 4.33 -17.93
N SER A 623 10.88 4.36 -16.99
CA SER A 623 10.09 3.17 -16.63
C SER A 623 9.10 2.75 -17.72
N LEU A 624 8.47 3.70 -18.42
CA LEU A 624 7.66 3.42 -19.61
C LEU A 624 8.49 2.75 -20.72
N LEU A 625 9.72 3.22 -20.95
CA LEU A 625 10.62 2.64 -21.96
C LEU A 625 11.02 1.20 -21.63
N LEU A 626 11.36 0.90 -20.37
CA LEU A 626 11.68 -0.47 -19.93
C LEU A 626 10.46 -1.41 -20.05
N PHE A 627 9.27 -0.92 -19.71
CA PHE A 627 8.02 -1.69 -19.80
C PHE A 627 7.59 -1.94 -21.25
N ALA A 628 7.68 -0.93 -22.12
CA ALA A 628 7.41 -1.08 -23.54
C ALA A 628 8.39 -2.08 -24.19
N ASP A 629 9.69 -1.98 -23.91
CA ASP A 629 10.69 -2.94 -24.39
C ASP A 629 10.38 -4.37 -23.89
N LEU A 630 9.91 -4.56 -22.64
CA LEU A 630 9.48 -5.88 -22.14
C LEU A 630 8.24 -6.44 -22.87
N ILE A 631 7.27 -5.59 -23.23
CA ILE A 631 6.07 -5.99 -23.98
C ILE A 631 6.42 -6.38 -25.43
N PHE A 632 7.29 -5.62 -26.09
CA PHE A 632 7.69 -5.86 -27.48
C PHE A 632 8.85 -6.86 -27.65
N MET A 633 9.51 -7.27 -26.55
CA MET A 633 10.45 -8.40 -26.53
C MET A 633 9.79 -9.71 -26.97
N ASP A 634 10.56 -10.55 -27.67
CA ASP A 634 10.22 -11.95 -27.88
C ASP A 634 10.19 -12.71 -26.55
N ALA A 635 9.19 -13.57 -26.37
CA ALA A 635 8.97 -14.35 -25.15
C ALA A 635 10.16 -15.26 -24.82
N ALA A 636 10.87 -15.77 -25.85
CA ALA A 636 12.04 -16.62 -25.66
C ALA A 636 13.27 -15.89 -25.08
N VAL A 637 13.26 -14.56 -25.02
CA VAL A 637 14.35 -13.71 -24.49
C VAL A 637 14.02 -13.15 -23.10
N ARG A 638 12.75 -13.20 -22.67
CA ARG A 638 12.34 -12.79 -21.32
C ARG A 638 12.94 -13.74 -20.28
N SER A 639 13.33 -13.19 -19.16
CA SER A 639 13.78 -13.93 -17.98
C SER A 639 13.32 -13.21 -16.72
N ASP A 640 13.09 -13.95 -15.64
CA ASP A 640 12.49 -13.43 -14.40
C ASP A 640 13.23 -12.19 -13.87
N ALA A 641 14.56 -12.17 -13.96
CA ALA A 641 15.36 -11.01 -13.58
C ALA A 641 15.03 -9.74 -14.40
N ILE A 642 14.77 -9.85 -15.70
CA ILE A 642 14.35 -8.73 -16.55
C ILE A 642 12.94 -8.25 -16.15
N ILE A 643 12.07 -9.18 -15.74
CA ILE A 643 10.71 -8.87 -15.28
C ILE A 643 10.77 -8.13 -13.93
N ASP A 644 11.50 -8.65 -12.93
CA ASP A 644 11.68 -8.00 -11.63
C ASP A 644 12.47 -6.66 -11.71
N ASP A 645 13.41 -6.52 -12.64
CA ASP A 645 14.04 -5.22 -12.96
C ASP A 645 13.00 -4.20 -13.45
N THR A 646 12.06 -4.64 -14.28
CA THR A 646 10.99 -3.80 -14.85
C THR A 646 9.93 -3.46 -13.81
N GLU A 647 9.59 -4.40 -12.93
CA GLU A 647 8.70 -4.16 -11.80
C GLU A 647 9.24 -3.07 -10.88
N ARG A 648 10.52 -3.20 -10.51
CA ARG A 648 11.20 -2.21 -9.65
C ARG A 648 11.24 -0.85 -10.34
N ALA A 649 11.56 -0.78 -11.63
CA ALA A 649 11.48 0.46 -12.39
C ALA A 649 10.06 1.06 -12.41
N LEU A 650 9.02 0.27 -12.65
CA LEU A 650 7.62 0.76 -12.68
C LEU A 650 7.15 1.28 -11.31
N ILE A 651 7.47 0.59 -10.22
CA ILE A 651 7.11 1.01 -8.86
C ILE A 651 7.86 2.28 -8.45
N VAL A 652 9.17 2.36 -8.75
CA VAL A 652 10.01 3.54 -8.51
C VAL A 652 9.61 4.74 -9.38
N GLY A 653 9.19 4.47 -10.61
CA GLY A 653 8.95 5.50 -11.62
C GLY A 653 7.63 6.25 -11.46
N GLU A 654 6.72 5.76 -10.61
CA GLU A 654 5.39 6.33 -10.36
C GLU A 654 4.61 6.68 -11.66
N LEU A 655 4.72 5.82 -12.66
CA LEU A 655 4.00 5.92 -13.93
C LEU A 655 2.49 5.73 -13.71
N ASP A 656 1.66 6.65 -14.21
CA ASP A 656 0.19 6.53 -14.15
C ASP A 656 -0.23 5.15 -14.70
N PRO A 657 -0.94 4.32 -13.91
CA PRO A 657 -1.25 2.97 -14.30
C PRO A 657 -2.13 2.91 -15.55
N ARG A 658 -2.91 3.95 -15.86
CA ARG A 658 -3.69 4.04 -17.11
C ARG A 658 -2.79 3.95 -18.34
N ILE A 659 -1.58 4.52 -18.31
CA ILE A 659 -0.58 4.45 -19.39
C ILE A 659 -0.11 3.01 -19.58
N ALA A 660 0.24 2.32 -18.49
CA ALA A 660 0.67 0.93 -18.53
C ALA A 660 -0.46 0.00 -19.04
N LEU A 661 -1.69 0.22 -18.60
CA LEU A 661 -2.87 -0.55 -19.01
C LEU A 661 -3.22 -0.37 -20.51
N LEU A 662 -2.98 0.81 -21.10
CA LEU A 662 -3.15 1.01 -22.55
C LEU A 662 -2.23 0.13 -23.40
N LEU A 663 -1.04 -0.21 -22.89
CA LEU A 663 -0.07 -1.06 -23.57
C LEU A 663 -0.37 -2.57 -23.43
N VAL A 664 -1.31 -2.97 -22.57
CA VAL A 664 -1.66 -4.37 -22.32
C VAL A 664 -3.01 -4.68 -22.99
N PRO A 665 -3.06 -5.45 -24.11
CA PRO A 665 -4.28 -5.59 -24.92
C PRO A 665 -5.52 -6.10 -24.16
N LEU A 666 -5.33 -6.98 -23.18
CA LEU A 666 -6.38 -7.49 -22.28
C LEU A 666 -7.02 -6.36 -21.46
N LEU A 667 -6.18 -5.53 -20.82
CA LEU A 667 -6.59 -4.57 -19.79
C LEU A 667 -6.91 -3.18 -20.34
N ARG A 668 -6.55 -2.89 -21.60
CA ARG A 668 -6.85 -1.64 -22.31
C ARG A 668 -8.34 -1.25 -22.23
N ARG A 669 -9.25 -2.24 -22.11
CA ARG A 669 -10.71 -2.03 -21.97
C ARG A 669 -11.16 -1.53 -20.59
N GLU A 670 -10.28 -1.61 -19.59
CA GLU A 670 -10.53 -1.12 -18.22
C GLU A 670 -10.00 0.30 -18.01
N VAL A 671 -9.40 0.94 -19.02
CA VAL A 671 -8.85 2.29 -18.91
C VAL A 671 -9.97 3.32 -18.99
N LEU A 672 -10.28 3.94 -17.85
CA LEU A 672 -11.30 4.96 -17.71
C LEU A 672 -10.68 6.35 -17.85
N GLN A 673 -11.44 7.26 -18.49
CA GLN A 673 -11.03 8.64 -18.71
C GLN A 673 -11.96 9.58 -17.96
N GLY A 674 -11.40 10.61 -17.31
CA GLY A 674 -12.17 11.73 -16.82
C GLY A 674 -12.78 12.55 -17.97
N PRO A 675 -13.70 13.49 -17.68
CA PRO A 675 -14.37 14.30 -18.70
C PRO A 675 -13.40 15.14 -19.55
N GLN A 676 -12.21 15.46 -19.02
CA GLN A 676 -11.17 16.19 -19.73
C GLN A 676 -10.13 15.27 -20.44
N GLY A 677 -10.29 13.94 -20.39
CA GLY A 677 -9.29 12.97 -20.86
C GLY A 677 -8.13 12.79 -19.87
N ILE A 678 -7.14 11.98 -20.26
CA ILE A 678 -5.91 11.74 -19.48
C ILE A 678 -4.87 12.80 -19.85
N TRP A 679 -4.32 13.52 -18.88
CA TRP A 679 -3.29 14.55 -19.08
C TRP A 679 -1.93 14.07 -18.57
N VAL A 680 -0.89 14.19 -19.41
CA VAL A 680 0.49 13.75 -19.11
C VAL A 680 1.49 14.72 -19.73
N HIS A 681 2.74 14.74 -19.23
CA HIS A 681 3.82 15.53 -19.85
C HIS A 681 3.97 15.17 -21.34
N ALA A 682 4.14 16.16 -22.22
CA ALA A 682 4.10 15.96 -23.66
C ALA A 682 5.17 14.95 -24.14
N GLY A 683 6.39 15.01 -23.60
CA GLY A 683 7.47 14.05 -23.90
C GLY A 683 7.20 12.61 -23.45
N LEU A 684 6.17 12.38 -22.61
CA LEU A 684 5.63 11.07 -22.26
C LEU A 684 4.45 10.68 -23.16
N SER A 685 3.64 11.66 -23.58
CA SER A 685 2.54 11.46 -24.55
C SER A 685 3.05 10.96 -25.90
N GLU A 686 4.14 11.54 -26.43
CA GLU A 686 4.71 11.17 -27.73
C GLU A 686 5.21 9.73 -27.75
N VAL A 687 5.91 9.31 -26.68
CA VAL A 687 6.38 7.94 -26.48
C VAL A 687 5.20 6.98 -26.34
N THR A 688 4.17 7.35 -25.56
CA THR A 688 2.97 6.53 -25.37
C THR A 688 2.19 6.35 -26.67
N GLU A 689 1.93 7.42 -27.40
CA GLU A 689 1.22 7.39 -28.69
C GLU A 689 1.99 6.57 -29.73
N ALA A 690 3.32 6.69 -29.79
CA ALA A 690 4.15 5.89 -30.68
C ALA A 690 4.05 4.38 -30.39
N TYR A 691 4.06 3.97 -29.11
CA TYR A 691 3.93 2.56 -28.74
C TYR A 691 2.49 2.03 -28.89
N VAL A 692 1.45 2.83 -28.60
CA VAL A 692 0.06 2.44 -28.87
C VAL A 692 -0.18 2.26 -30.37
N GLN A 693 0.27 3.20 -31.20
CA GLN A 693 0.23 3.07 -32.67
C GLN A 693 1.08 1.91 -33.21
N ARG A 694 2.04 1.38 -32.44
CA ARG A 694 2.81 0.18 -32.78
C ARG A 694 2.03 -1.09 -32.41
N LEU A 695 1.41 -1.14 -31.23
CA LEU A 695 0.53 -2.25 -30.82
C LEU A 695 -0.62 -2.45 -31.79
N ASP A 696 -1.26 -1.37 -32.24
CA ASP A 696 -2.42 -1.41 -33.13
C ASP A 696 -2.08 -1.88 -34.56
N LYS A 697 -0.77 -2.02 -34.88
CA LYS A 697 -0.26 -2.62 -36.12
C LYS A 697 0.19 -4.08 -35.94
N THR A 698 0.30 -4.56 -34.69
CA THR A 698 0.71 -5.93 -34.33
C THR A 698 -0.45 -6.67 -33.69
N GLU A 699 -1.36 -7.19 -34.52
CA GLU A 699 -2.42 -8.07 -34.03
C GLU A 699 -1.83 -9.35 -33.38
N ASN A 700 -2.27 -9.65 -32.15
CA ASN A 700 -2.12 -10.93 -31.45
C ASN A 700 -0.71 -11.40 -31.00
N THR A 701 0.24 -10.52 -30.65
CA THR A 701 1.57 -10.95 -30.12
C THR A 701 2.03 -10.35 -28.77
N GLY A 702 1.21 -9.51 -28.10
CA GLY A 702 1.59 -8.83 -26.85
C GLY A 702 0.99 -9.42 -25.56
N ALA A 703 1.86 -9.85 -24.63
CA ALA A 703 1.59 -10.00 -23.19
C ALA A 703 0.51 -11.00 -22.70
N SER A 704 0.31 -12.15 -23.35
CA SER A 704 -0.38 -13.33 -22.75
C SER A 704 0.52 -14.15 -21.79
N ASP A 705 1.57 -13.54 -21.26
CA ASP A 705 2.64 -14.20 -20.51
C ASP A 705 2.37 -14.09 -19.00
N ALA A 706 2.19 -15.22 -18.33
CA ALA A 706 1.73 -15.27 -16.94
C ALA A 706 2.68 -14.55 -15.96
N ALA A 707 3.99 -14.54 -16.23
CA ALA A 707 4.96 -13.82 -15.40
C ALA A 707 4.84 -12.30 -15.56
N VAL A 708 4.59 -11.82 -16.79
CA VAL A 708 4.36 -10.39 -17.06
C VAL A 708 3.01 -9.93 -16.47
N LEU A 709 1.98 -10.80 -16.48
CA LEU A 709 0.71 -10.52 -15.82
C LEU A 709 0.85 -10.46 -14.28
N ASP A 710 1.63 -11.34 -13.65
CA ASP A 710 1.89 -11.24 -12.21
C ASP A 710 2.69 -9.98 -11.84
N MET A 711 3.64 -9.57 -12.68
CA MET A 711 4.36 -8.30 -12.55
C MET A 711 3.42 -7.08 -12.61
N ILE A 712 2.51 -7.04 -13.58
CA ILE A 712 1.47 -6.00 -13.69
C ILE A 712 0.56 -6.00 -12.45
N LYS A 713 0.17 -7.18 -11.96
CA LYS A 713 -0.63 -7.35 -10.74
C LYS A 713 0.10 -6.80 -9.50
N ARG A 714 1.40 -7.07 -9.32
CA ARG A 714 2.22 -6.51 -8.24
C ARG A 714 2.31 -4.98 -8.32
N PHE A 715 2.51 -4.43 -9.53
CA PHE A 715 2.48 -2.99 -9.78
C PHE A 715 1.11 -2.36 -9.45
N LEU A 716 -0.01 -2.94 -9.91
CA LEU A 716 -1.37 -2.47 -9.60
C LEU A 716 -1.70 -2.52 -8.10
N LEU A 717 -1.25 -3.55 -7.39
CA LEU A 717 -1.36 -3.66 -5.92
C LEU A 717 -0.52 -2.61 -5.19
N SER A 718 0.62 -2.19 -5.76
CA SER A 718 1.39 -1.06 -5.22
C SER A 718 0.66 0.28 -5.39
N TRP A 719 -0.06 0.46 -6.51
CA TRP A 719 -0.91 1.64 -6.73
C TRP A 719 -2.12 1.65 -5.81
N GLN A 720 -2.80 0.52 -5.61
CA GLN A 720 -3.98 0.44 -4.72
C GLN A 720 -3.68 0.87 -3.27
N GLN A 721 -2.42 0.79 -2.83
CA GLN A 721 -1.95 1.29 -1.52
C GLN A 721 -1.80 2.83 -1.47
N LYS A 722 -1.65 3.52 -2.61
CA LYS A 722 -1.54 4.98 -2.71
C LYS A 722 -2.90 5.70 -2.77
N ARG A 723 -4.01 5.00 -2.53
CA ARG A 723 -5.36 5.59 -2.51
C ARG A 723 -5.49 6.59 -1.34
N GLY A 724 -5.98 7.79 -1.60
CA GLY A 724 -6.01 8.92 -0.67
C GLY A 724 -4.76 9.81 -0.69
N TYR A 725 -3.81 9.60 -1.60
CA TYR A 725 -2.68 10.52 -1.79
C TYR A 725 -3.10 11.71 -2.67
N GLY A 726 -3.16 12.90 -2.07
CA GLY A 726 -3.65 14.13 -2.74
C GLY A 726 -2.82 14.67 -3.91
N SER A 727 -1.72 14.00 -4.28
CA SER A 727 -0.93 14.28 -5.49
C SER A 727 -1.49 13.59 -6.75
N ILE A 728 -2.46 12.67 -6.61
CA ILE A 728 -3.02 11.90 -7.72
C ILE A 728 -4.20 12.65 -8.34
N THR A 729 -4.03 13.14 -9.57
CA THR A 729 -5.12 13.69 -10.38
C THR A 729 -6.09 12.59 -10.82
N ASP A 730 -7.36 12.93 -11.03
CA ASP A 730 -8.42 11.99 -11.41
C ASP A 730 -8.57 10.75 -10.48
N GLU A 731 -8.34 10.88 -9.16
CA GLU A 731 -8.27 9.75 -8.21
C GLU A 731 -9.28 8.61 -8.48
N ASN A 732 -10.57 8.95 -8.64
CA ASN A 732 -11.62 7.99 -8.92
C ASN A 732 -11.36 7.21 -10.22
N TYR A 733 -11.13 7.89 -11.36
CA TYR A 733 -10.92 7.24 -12.65
C TYR A 733 -9.62 6.43 -12.69
N VAL A 734 -8.56 6.90 -12.00
CA VAL A 734 -7.30 6.14 -11.84
C VAL A 734 -7.58 4.84 -11.10
N PHE A 735 -8.17 4.90 -9.90
CA PHE A 735 -8.33 3.71 -9.07
C PHE A 735 -9.49 2.80 -9.48
N ASP A 736 -10.53 3.31 -10.13
CA ASP A 736 -11.54 2.48 -10.81
C ASP A 736 -10.91 1.66 -11.94
N SER A 737 -9.99 2.27 -12.72
CA SER A 737 -9.23 1.55 -13.76
C SER A 737 -8.32 0.48 -13.16
N VAL A 738 -7.63 0.79 -12.05
CA VAL A 738 -6.74 -0.14 -11.33
C VAL A 738 -7.53 -1.31 -10.74
N ASP A 739 -8.62 -1.05 -10.02
CA ASP A 739 -9.44 -2.09 -9.40
C ASP A 739 -10.10 -2.99 -10.46
N ALA A 740 -10.63 -2.41 -11.55
CA ALA A 740 -11.21 -3.16 -12.66
C ALA A 740 -10.17 -4.01 -13.41
N ALA A 741 -8.99 -3.46 -13.71
CA ALA A 741 -7.89 -4.19 -14.32
C ALA A 741 -7.38 -5.33 -13.43
N LEU A 742 -7.25 -5.11 -12.13
CA LEU A 742 -6.84 -6.13 -11.17
C LEU A 742 -7.87 -7.26 -11.07
N LEU A 743 -9.17 -6.95 -11.10
CA LEU A 743 -10.25 -7.93 -11.15
C LEU A 743 -10.22 -8.74 -12.47
N HIS A 744 -10.13 -8.07 -13.62
CA HIS A 744 -10.05 -8.70 -14.94
C HIS A 744 -8.83 -9.64 -15.04
N LEU A 745 -7.67 -9.21 -14.53
CA LEU A 745 -6.44 -10.02 -14.52
C LEU A 745 -6.58 -11.27 -13.65
N LEU A 746 -7.16 -11.17 -12.44
CA LEU A 746 -7.40 -12.33 -11.58
C LEU A 746 -8.44 -13.31 -12.17
N LEU A 747 -9.46 -12.79 -12.85
CA LEU A 747 -10.46 -13.61 -13.54
C LEU A 747 -9.88 -14.34 -14.74
N GLU A 748 -9.00 -13.70 -15.51
CA GLU A 748 -8.30 -14.33 -16.63
C GLU A 748 -7.29 -15.39 -16.16
N GLN A 749 -6.51 -15.11 -15.11
CA GLN A 749 -5.61 -16.09 -14.49
C GLN A 749 -6.37 -17.33 -13.98
N ASP A 750 -7.53 -17.13 -13.33
CA ASP A 750 -8.36 -18.25 -12.87
C ASP A 750 -8.99 -19.05 -14.04
N ALA A 751 -9.47 -18.36 -15.08
CA ALA A 751 -10.08 -18.99 -16.25
C ALA A 751 -9.12 -19.94 -16.97
N GLN A 752 -7.83 -19.60 -17.00
CA GLN A 752 -6.75 -20.41 -17.59
C GLN A 752 -6.33 -21.62 -16.73
N MET A 753 -6.61 -21.62 -15.42
CA MET A 753 -6.31 -22.76 -14.53
C MET A 753 -7.32 -23.90 -14.69
N SER A 754 -6.89 -25.15 -14.44
CA SER A 754 -7.82 -26.29 -14.29
C SER A 754 -8.50 -26.31 -12.91
N ALA A 755 -9.59 -27.06 -12.78
CA ALA A 755 -10.39 -27.10 -11.54
C ALA A 755 -9.59 -27.52 -10.30
N ASP A 756 -8.71 -28.51 -10.43
CA ASP A 756 -7.84 -28.99 -9.35
C ASP A 756 -6.76 -27.97 -8.97
N GLN A 757 -6.19 -27.27 -9.97
CA GLN A 757 -5.21 -26.20 -9.75
C GLN A 757 -5.86 -24.99 -9.05
N ARG A 758 -7.09 -24.61 -9.43
CA ARG A 758 -7.85 -23.55 -8.72
C ARG A 758 -8.10 -23.88 -7.25
N ALA A 759 -8.19 -25.16 -6.89
CA ALA A 759 -8.37 -25.58 -5.49
C ALA A 759 -7.09 -25.49 -4.65
N GLN A 760 -5.92 -25.43 -5.29
CA GLN A 760 -4.60 -25.32 -4.64
C GLN A 760 -4.01 -23.91 -4.74
N SER A 761 -4.52 -23.06 -5.65
CA SER A 761 -4.01 -21.71 -5.89
C SER A 761 -4.47 -20.67 -4.86
N SER A 762 -3.60 -19.68 -4.59
CA SER A 762 -3.94 -18.50 -3.77
C SER A 762 -4.94 -17.56 -4.46
N ILE A 763 -5.06 -17.64 -5.80
CA ILE A 763 -5.92 -16.79 -6.64
C ILE A 763 -7.36 -16.76 -6.13
N ARG A 764 -7.92 -17.89 -5.69
CA ARG A 764 -9.27 -17.92 -5.07
C ARG A 764 -9.34 -17.07 -3.80
N ALA A 765 -8.33 -17.11 -2.93
CA ALA A 765 -8.30 -16.31 -1.71
C ALA A 765 -8.08 -14.82 -2.01
N GLU A 766 -7.26 -14.50 -3.00
CA GLU A 766 -6.99 -13.13 -3.47
C GLU A 766 -8.23 -12.49 -4.11
N LEU A 767 -8.91 -13.20 -5.02
CA LEU A 767 -10.16 -12.75 -5.67
C LEU A 767 -11.27 -12.52 -4.65
N ASN A 768 -11.45 -13.46 -3.71
CA ASN A 768 -12.40 -13.31 -2.61
C ASN A 768 -12.04 -12.10 -1.71
N ARG A 769 -10.76 -11.87 -1.40
CA ARG A 769 -10.29 -10.71 -0.61
C ARG A 769 -10.50 -9.38 -1.33
N LEU A 770 -10.29 -9.33 -2.65
CA LEU A 770 -10.51 -8.13 -3.47
C LEU A 770 -12.00 -7.73 -3.45
N VAL A 771 -12.89 -8.71 -3.66
CA VAL A 771 -14.34 -8.50 -3.74
C VAL A 771 -14.98 -8.20 -2.37
N ASP A 772 -14.49 -8.83 -1.29
CA ASP A 772 -14.93 -8.51 0.07
C ASP A 772 -14.58 -7.04 0.48
N ASN A 773 -13.56 -6.45 -0.14
CA ASN A 773 -13.05 -5.10 0.14
C ASN A 773 -13.20 -4.14 -1.06
N TRP A 774 -14.14 -4.41 -1.96
CA TRP A 774 -14.28 -3.68 -3.22
C TRP A 774 -14.52 -2.17 -3.01
N LYS A 775 -13.82 -1.35 -3.80
CA LYS A 775 -13.87 0.13 -3.74
C LYS A 775 -14.04 0.81 -5.10
N GLY A 776 -13.97 0.06 -6.20
CA GLY A 776 -14.06 0.61 -7.55
C GLY A 776 -15.48 0.65 -8.11
N SER A 777 -15.60 1.05 -9.38
CA SER A 777 -16.83 1.05 -10.18
C SER A 777 -17.59 -0.30 -10.08
N PHE A 778 -18.75 -0.28 -9.43
CA PHE A 778 -19.51 -1.47 -9.02
C PHE A 778 -20.09 -2.22 -10.22
N ASP A 779 -20.75 -1.51 -11.14
CA ASP A 779 -21.40 -2.09 -12.31
C ASP A 779 -20.38 -2.71 -13.28
N ARG A 780 -19.15 -2.17 -13.32
CA ARG A 780 -18.04 -2.78 -14.08
C ARG A 780 -17.61 -4.11 -13.47
N ALA A 781 -17.53 -4.21 -12.14
CA ALA A 781 -17.23 -5.46 -11.44
C ALA A 781 -18.33 -6.51 -11.65
N VAL A 782 -19.60 -6.11 -11.61
CA VAL A 782 -20.73 -7.00 -11.95
C VAL A 782 -20.60 -7.51 -13.39
N ALA A 783 -20.38 -6.62 -14.36
CA ALA A 783 -20.25 -7.00 -15.77
C ALA A 783 -19.07 -7.96 -16.05
N LEU A 784 -17.94 -7.78 -15.36
CA LEU A 784 -16.79 -8.70 -15.44
C LEU A 784 -17.08 -10.05 -14.78
N LEU A 785 -17.72 -10.08 -13.62
CA LEU A 785 -18.06 -11.33 -12.93
C LEU A 785 -19.15 -12.14 -13.65
N GLU A 786 -20.09 -11.48 -14.32
CA GLU A 786 -21.07 -12.16 -15.19
C GLU A 786 -20.45 -12.66 -16.50
N SER A 787 -19.57 -11.89 -17.15
CA SER A 787 -18.93 -12.34 -18.41
C SER A 787 -18.02 -13.56 -18.21
N TYR A 788 -17.32 -13.64 -17.07
CA TYR A 788 -16.52 -14.80 -16.67
C TYR A 788 -17.33 -15.93 -15.99
N ARG A 789 -18.65 -15.76 -15.79
CA ARG A 789 -19.55 -16.69 -15.07
C ARG A 789 -19.04 -17.10 -13.68
N ARG A 790 -18.69 -16.12 -12.85
CA ARG A 790 -18.29 -16.30 -11.44
C ARG A 790 -19.40 -15.83 -10.50
N LEU A 791 -20.53 -16.52 -10.59
CA LEU A 791 -21.76 -16.25 -9.84
C LEU A 791 -21.56 -16.33 -8.33
N PHE A 792 -20.72 -17.26 -7.84
CA PHE A 792 -20.43 -17.32 -6.39
C PHE A 792 -19.67 -16.07 -5.92
N VAL A 793 -18.66 -15.64 -6.66
CA VAL A 793 -17.89 -14.42 -6.36
C VAL A 793 -18.77 -13.17 -6.48
N LEU A 794 -19.63 -13.10 -7.50
CA LEU A 794 -20.65 -12.06 -7.65
C LEU A 794 -21.61 -12.00 -6.45
N SER A 795 -22.00 -13.15 -5.89
CA SER A 795 -22.83 -13.18 -4.68
C SER A 795 -22.12 -12.57 -3.45
N ARG A 796 -20.79 -12.63 -3.38
CA ARG A 796 -19.99 -11.95 -2.34
C ARG A 796 -19.92 -10.44 -2.56
N LEU A 797 -19.81 -9.99 -3.81
CA LEU A 797 -19.86 -8.56 -4.15
C LEU A 797 -21.21 -7.96 -3.73
N TYR A 798 -22.32 -8.64 -4.02
CA TYR A 798 -23.63 -8.24 -3.51
C TYR A 798 -23.71 -8.32 -1.97
N GLN A 799 -23.00 -9.24 -1.32
CA GLN A 799 -22.99 -9.38 0.13
C GLN A 799 -22.20 -8.25 0.84
N SER A 800 -21.04 -7.84 0.33
CA SER A 800 -20.25 -6.72 0.89
C SER A 800 -21.01 -5.40 0.77
N HIS A 801 -21.65 -5.15 -0.38
CA HIS A 801 -22.56 -4.02 -0.62
C HIS A 801 -23.95 -4.17 0.04
N ARG A 802 -24.19 -5.23 0.82
CA ARG A 802 -25.45 -5.49 1.59
C ARG A 802 -26.72 -5.66 0.74
N MET A 803 -26.59 -5.94 -0.56
CA MET A 803 -27.70 -6.09 -1.52
C MET A 803 -28.37 -7.47 -1.41
N SER A 804 -28.94 -7.79 -0.24
CA SER A 804 -29.44 -9.13 0.12
C SER A 804 -30.33 -9.79 -0.94
N GLY A 805 -31.21 -9.03 -1.60
CA GLY A 805 -32.07 -9.56 -2.66
C GLY A 805 -31.30 -10.04 -3.90
N ASN A 806 -30.21 -9.38 -4.28
CA ASN A 806 -29.37 -9.81 -5.40
C ASN A 806 -28.47 -10.99 -5.04
N VAL A 807 -28.01 -11.09 -3.78
CA VAL A 807 -27.34 -12.30 -3.25
C VAL A 807 -28.26 -13.52 -3.43
N LEU A 808 -29.51 -13.41 -2.96
CA LEU A 808 -30.50 -14.50 -3.02
C LEU A 808 -30.89 -14.86 -4.46
N LYS A 809 -31.06 -13.89 -5.36
CA LYS A 809 -31.25 -14.14 -6.82
C LYS A 809 -30.07 -14.89 -7.44
N THR A 810 -28.83 -14.51 -7.10
CA THR A 810 -27.63 -15.15 -7.64
C THR A 810 -27.46 -16.58 -7.11
N TRP A 811 -27.79 -16.84 -5.85
CA TRP A 811 -27.82 -18.21 -5.33
C TRP A 811 -28.98 -19.05 -5.88
N ARG A 812 -30.15 -18.46 -6.17
CA ARG A 812 -31.23 -19.13 -6.91
C ARG A 812 -30.73 -19.57 -8.30
N ARG A 813 -30.09 -18.67 -9.08
CA ARG A 813 -29.45 -19.00 -10.38
C ARG A 813 -28.49 -20.21 -10.29
N ILE A 814 -27.62 -20.25 -9.28
CA ILE A 814 -26.68 -21.37 -9.04
C ILE A 814 -27.42 -22.68 -8.70
N ILE A 815 -28.46 -22.63 -7.87
CA ILE A 815 -29.23 -23.82 -7.44
C ILE A 815 -30.13 -24.36 -8.56
N ASP A 816 -30.64 -23.48 -9.43
CA ASP A 816 -31.43 -23.80 -10.61
C ASP A 816 -30.57 -24.38 -11.77
N GLY A 817 -29.23 -24.29 -11.66
CA GLY A 817 -28.29 -25.01 -12.53
C GLY A 817 -27.43 -24.13 -13.45
N GLU A 818 -27.34 -22.82 -13.23
CA GLU A 818 -26.42 -21.96 -14.00
C GLU A 818 -24.95 -22.24 -13.63
N GLU A 819 -24.10 -22.45 -14.65
CA GLU A 819 -22.70 -22.84 -14.50
C GLU A 819 -21.83 -21.75 -13.83
N ASP A 820 -21.59 -21.85 -12.52
CA ASP A 820 -20.47 -21.16 -11.89
C ASP A 820 -19.14 -21.85 -12.27
N ARG A 821 -18.27 -21.14 -13.00
CA ARG A 821 -16.97 -21.67 -13.44
C ARG A 821 -15.96 -21.88 -12.31
N GLY A 822 -16.20 -21.32 -11.13
CA GLY A 822 -15.35 -21.50 -9.96
C GLY A 822 -15.50 -22.86 -9.32
N GLY A 823 -16.71 -23.40 -9.26
CA GLY A 823 -17.00 -24.67 -8.58
C GLY A 823 -16.72 -24.61 -7.07
N GLU A 824 -16.76 -23.42 -6.48
CA GLU A 824 -16.40 -23.18 -5.07
C GLU A 824 -17.43 -23.77 -4.09
N VAL A 825 -18.68 -23.98 -4.53
CA VAL A 825 -19.78 -24.51 -3.70
C VAL A 825 -20.65 -25.45 -4.54
N THR A 826 -21.05 -26.59 -3.96
CA THR A 826 -22.05 -27.50 -4.56
C THR A 826 -23.47 -27.00 -4.28
N VAL A 827 -24.46 -27.44 -5.06
CA VAL A 827 -25.88 -27.02 -4.91
C VAL A 827 -26.37 -27.11 -3.46
N GLY A 828 -26.16 -28.25 -2.78
CA GLY A 828 -26.53 -28.42 -1.36
C GLY A 828 -25.70 -27.56 -0.38
N GLY A 829 -24.45 -27.22 -0.74
CA GLY A 829 -23.66 -26.23 -0.01
C GLY A 829 -24.25 -24.82 -0.12
N THR A 830 -24.73 -24.44 -1.30
CA THR A 830 -25.40 -23.17 -1.56
C THR A 830 -26.74 -23.08 -0.84
N GLU A 831 -27.54 -24.15 -0.82
CA GLU A 831 -28.77 -24.25 0.00
C GLU A 831 -28.47 -24.03 1.50
N ALA A 832 -27.43 -24.69 2.04
CA ALA A 832 -27.00 -24.51 3.43
C ALA A 832 -26.38 -23.12 3.72
N GLN A 833 -25.83 -22.44 2.70
CA GLN A 833 -25.33 -21.07 2.81
C GLN A 833 -26.48 -20.04 2.75
N MET A 834 -27.46 -20.25 1.89
CA MET A 834 -28.71 -19.48 1.83
C MET A 834 -29.44 -19.53 3.17
N ARG A 835 -29.62 -20.72 3.76
CA ARG A 835 -30.21 -20.90 5.09
C ARG A 835 -29.49 -20.07 6.17
N ARG A 836 -28.15 -20.07 6.16
CA ARG A 836 -27.30 -19.29 7.11
C ARG A 836 -27.30 -17.78 6.87
N TYR A 837 -27.79 -17.32 5.71
CA TYR A 837 -27.91 -15.90 5.37
C TYR A 837 -29.30 -15.36 5.65
N LEU A 838 -30.37 -16.11 5.32
CA LEU A 838 -31.77 -15.74 5.59
C LEU A 838 -32.01 -15.38 7.07
N VAL A 839 -31.49 -16.20 7.99
CA VAL A 839 -31.51 -15.96 9.45
C VAL A 839 -30.90 -14.59 9.86
N LYS A 840 -30.01 -14.02 9.04
CA LYS A 840 -29.31 -12.74 9.28
C LYS A 840 -29.95 -11.54 8.56
N ILE A 841 -30.88 -11.76 7.63
CA ILE A 841 -31.60 -10.71 6.91
C ILE A 841 -32.63 -10.04 7.86
N LYS A 842 -32.96 -8.77 7.63
CA LYS A 842 -33.99 -8.02 8.37
C LYS A 842 -35.29 -7.82 7.59
N ASP A 843 -35.25 -8.04 6.29
CA ASP A 843 -36.38 -7.88 5.37
C ASP A 843 -37.27 -9.13 5.43
N ALA A 844 -38.52 -8.97 5.83
CA ALA A 844 -39.47 -10.07 5.95
C ALA A 844 -39.86 -10.65 4.58
N GLN A 845 -40.05 -9.81 3.56
CA GLN A 845 -40.53 -10.24 2.25
C GLN A 845 -39.51 -11.16 1.55
N LEU A 846 -38.21 -10.86 1.70
CA LEU A 846 -37.14 -11.74 1.21
C LEU A 846 -37.02 -13.05 2.01
N VAL A 847 -37.31 -13.03 3.32
CA VAL A 847 -37.31 -14.24 4.15
C VAL A 847 -38.52 -15.12 3.83
N GLU A 848 -39.69 -14.54 3.56
CA GLU A 848 -40.90 -15.24 3.12
C GLU A 848 -40.71 -15.86 1.72
N GLU A 849 -40.27 -15.09 0.72
CA GLU A 849 -40.14 -15.57 -0.66
C GLU A 849 -39.08 -16.67 -0.77
N TYR A 850 -37.87 -16.43 -0.28
CA TYR A 850 -36.75 -17.37 -0.42
C TYR A 850 -36.76 -18.47 0.64
N GLY A 851 -37.36 -18.24 1.82
CA GLY A 851 -37.59 -19.28 2.82
C GLY A 851 -38.64 -20.29 2.37
N ALA A 852 -39.76 -19.85 1.78
CA ALA A 852 -40.77 -20.74 1.22
C ALA A 852 -40.23 -21.50 -0.01
N TRP A 853 -39.50 -20.83 -0.90
CA TRP A 853 -38.84 -21.47 -2.05
C TRP A 853 -37.80 -22.53 -1.61
N LEU A 854 -36.99 -22.23 -0.60
CA LEU A 854 -36.04 -23.20 -0.02
C LEU A 854 -36.77 -24.38 0.64
N ALA A 855 -37.90 -24.13 1.33
CA ALA A 855 -38.73 -25.17 1.92
C ALA A 855 -39.39 -26.08 0.87
N GLN A 856 -39.84 -25.53 -0.26
CA GLN A 856 -40.41 -26.28 -1.37
C GLN A 856 -39.41 -27.30 -1.95
N ARG A 857 -38.13 -26.91 -2.07
CA ARG A 857 -37.05 -27.76 -2.61
C ARG A 857 -36.43 -28.69 -1.56
N ASN A 858 -36.18 -28.18 -0.35
CA ASN A 858 -35.49 -28.88 0.73
C ASN A 858 -36.17 -28.55 2.08
N PRO A 859 -37.27 -29.25 2.42
CA PRO A 859 -38.07 -28.95 3.61
C PRO A 859 -37.25 -28.82 4.89
N ASN A 860 -36.31 -29.76 5.10
CA ASN A 860 -35.47 -29.83 6.28
C ASN A 860 -34.59 -28.59 6.50
N LEU A 861 -34.14 -27.92 5.43
CA LEU A 861 -33.37 -26.68 5.53
C LEU A 861 -34.28 -25.43 5.55
N GLY A 862 -35.36 -25.42 4.77
CA GLY A 862 -36.30 -24.29 4.75
C GLY A 862 -37.00 -24.06 6.09
N ILE A 863 -37.40 -25.13 6.78
CA ILE A 863 -38.02 -25.08 8.11
C ILE A 863 -37.07 -24.47 9.15
N GLN A 864 -35.77 -24.76 9.04
CA GLN A 864 -34.74 -24.15 9.91
C GLN A 864 -34.51 -22.66 9.63
N VAL A 865 -35.15 -22.04 8.64
CA VAL A 865 -35.21 -20.58 8.51
C VAL A 865 -36.27 -20.01 9.46
N PHE A 866 -37.46 -20.62 9.48
CA PHE A 866 -38.62 -20.16 10.26
C PHE A 866 -38.59 -20.61 11.73
N SER A 867 -37.91 -21.72 12.06
CA SER A 867 -37.94 -22.30 13.41
C SER A 867 -36.76 -21.88 14.33
N ASP A 868 -35.71 -21.25 13.79
CA ASP A 868 -34.51 -20.86 14.54
C ASP A 868 -34.74 -19.59 15.37
N GLY A 869 -34.53 -19.70 16.69
CA GLY A 869 -34.69 -18.58 17.63
C GLY A 869 -33.69 -17.42 17.43
N THR A 870 -32.62 -17.65 16.67
CA THR A 870 -31.61 -16.65 16.28
C THR A 870 -31.99 -15.84 15.04
N SER A 871 -33.09 -16.18 14.35
CA SER A 871 -33.61 -15.39 13.23
C SER A 871 -33.96 -13.97 13.68
N ARG A 872 -33.54 -12.99 12.86
CA ARG A 872 -33.90 -11.57 13.04
C ARG A 872 -35.33 -11.25 12.63
N VAL A 873 -35.90 -12.01 11.71
CA VAL A 873 -37.32 -11.94 11.35
C VAL A 873 -38.01 -13.10 12.05
N LYS A 874 -38.97 -12.78 12.91
CA LYS A 874 -39.84 -13.75 13.60
C LYS A 874 -41.25 -13.53 13.08
N LEU A 875 -41.66 -14.38 12.13
CA LEU A 875 -43.03 -14.44 11.63
C LEU A 875 -43.91 -15.17 12.65
N GLU A 876 -45.21 -14.88 12.69
CA GLU A 876 -46.14 -15.61 13.54
C GLU A 876 -46.37 -17.03 13.02
N THR A 877 -46.64 -17.98 13.92
CA THR A 877 -46.74 -19.40 13.55
C THR A 877 -47.94 -19.69 12.65
N THR A 878 -49.01 -18.92 12.77
CA THR A 878 -50.17 -18.91 11.86
C THR A 878 -49.78 -18.55 10.44
N ASP A 879 -48.96 -17.51 10.29
CA ASP A 879 -48.62 -16.89 9.02
C ASP A 879 -47.59 -17.74 8.25
N VAL A 880 -46.68 -18.40 8.99
CA VAL A 880 -45.80 -19.42 8.40
C VAL A 880 -46.60 -20.64 7.96
N VAL A 881 -47.61 -21.08 8.72
CA VAL A 881 -48.47 -22.22 8.32
C VAL A 881 -49.29 -21.88 7.06
N SER A 882 -49.85 -20.68 6.92
CA SER A 882 -50.56 -20.28 5.70
C SER A 882 -49.60 -20.14 4.51
N LEU A 883 -48.47 -19.45 4.68
CA LEU A 883 -47.44 -19.28 3.65
C LEU A 883 -46.90 -20.63 3.12
N LEU A 884 -46.65 -21.60 4.01
CA LEU A 884 -46.22 -22.94 3.60
C LEU A 884 -47.36 -23.73 2.94
N LYS A 885 -48.61 -23.61 3.41
CA LYS A 885 -49.78 -24.24 2.75
C LYS A 885 -49.99 -23.71 1.32
N GLU A 886 -49.72 -22.42 1.07
CA GLU A 886 -49.78 -21.84 -0.28
C GLU A 886 -48.59 -22.21 -1.18
N ARG A 887 -47.35 -22.16 -0.66
CA ARG A 887 -46.12 -22.16 -1.50
C ARG A 887 -45.25 -23.41 -1.40
N ALA A 888 -45.35 -24.17 -0.32
CA ALA A 888 -44.49 -25.31 -0.03
C ALA A 888 -45.25 -26.41 0.75
N PRO A 889 -46.30 -27.02 0.18
CA PRO A 889 -47.19 -27.96 0.89
C PRO A 889 -46.44 -29.18 1.45
N ASN A 890 -45.38 -29.63 0.76
CA ASN A 890 -44.49 -30.71 1.22
C ASN A 890 -43.68 -30.37 2.48
N ALA A 891 -43.52 -29.08 2.82
CA ALA A 891 -42.87 -28.64 4.05
C ALA A 891 -43.85 -28.39 5.21
N VAL A 892 -45.16 -28.32 4.95
CA VAL A 892 -46.18 -28.11 5.99
C VAL A 892 -46.14 -29.22 7.04
N GLN A 893 -46.08 -30.49 6.60
CA GLN A 893 -45.96 -31.64 7.49
C GLN A 893 -44.78 -31.49 8.46
N VAL A 894 -43.57 -31.30 7.92
CA VAL A 894 -42.34 -31.28 8.72
C VAL A 894 -42.26 -30.01 9.59
N TYR A 895 -42.93 -28.91 9.20
CA TYR A 895 -43.08 -27.72 10.04
C TYR A 895 -44.04 -27.97 11.23
N LEU A 896 -45.18 -28.60 10.97
CA LEU A 896 -46.14 -29.01 12.01
C LEU A 896 -45.51 -30.04 12.97
N GLU A 897 -44.75 -31.02 12.46
CA GLU A 897 -43.95 -31.95 13.27
C GLU A 897 -42.98 -31.21 14.19
N HIS A 898 -42.28 -30.18 13.68
CA HIS A 898 -41.41 -29.35 14.50
C HIS A 898 -42.19 -28.52 15.54
N LEU A 899 -43.36 -27.96 15.20
CA LEU A 899 -44.19 -27.21 16.14
C LEU A 899 -44.73 -28.11 17.27
N VAL A 900 -45.21 -29.31 16.94
CA VAL A 900 -45.80 -30.25 17.89
C VAL A 900 -44.72 -30.97 18.70
N PHE A 901 -43.77 -31.65 18.07
CA PHE A 901 -42.80 -32.50 18.78
C PHE A 901 -41.59 -31.74 19.35
N VAL A 902 -41.10 -30.68 18.69
CA VAL A 902 -39.88 -29.95 19.12
C VAL A 902 -40.21 -28.69 19.92
N ARG A 903 -41.31 -27.99 19.58
CA ARG A 903 -41.75 -26.77 20.27
C ARG A 903 -42.95 -26.98 21.22
N ASN A 904 -43.55 -28.17 21.27
CA ASN A 904 -44.68 -28.52 22.15
C ASN A 904 -45.89 -27.55 22.04
N HIS A 905 -46.20 -27.09 20.83
CA HIS A 905 -47.38 -26.26 20.55
C HIS A 905 -48.57 -27.14 20.18
N THR A 906 -49.29 -27.62 21.20
CA THR A 906 -50.42 -28.57 21.06
C THR A 906 -51.59 -28.04 20.22
N GLN A 907 -51.71 -26.72 20.02
CA GLN A 907 -52.71 -26.10 19.14
C GLN A 907 -52.61 -26.58 17.68
N TYR A 908 -51.42 -26.98 17.23
CA TYR A 908 -51.18 -27.48 15.88
C TYR A 908 -51.22 -29.02 15.78
N ALA A 909 -51.53 -29.72 16.87
CA ALA A 909 -51.64 -31.17 16.87
C ALA A 909 -52.83 -31.66 16.03
N ASP A 910 -53.96 -30.95 16.07
CA ASP A 910 -55.16 -31.26 15.28
C ASP A 910 -54.89 -31.12 13.76
N ASP A 911 -54.15 -30.07 13.37
CA ASP A 911 -53.72 -29.82 11.98
C ASP A 911 -52.78 -30.95 11.48
N LEU A 912 -51.82 -31.36 12.32
CA LEU A 912 -50.90 -32.47 12.03
C LEU A 912 -51.63 -33.83 11.99
N LEU A 913 -52.58 -34.03 12.90
CA LEU A 913 -53.42 -35.22 12.97
C LEU A 913 -54.27 -35.35 11.71
N SER A 914 -54.92 -34.26 11.27
CA SER A 914 -55.63 -34.25 9.98
C SER A 914 -54.69 -34.58 8.85
N TYR A 915 -53.53 -33.92 8.73
CA TYR A 915 -52.61 -34.18 7.63
C TYR A 915 -52.16 -35.65 7.53
N TYR A 916 -51.81 -36.28 8.66
CA TYR A 916 -51.50 -37.72 8.66
C TYR A 916 -52.70 -38.58 8.31
N LEU A 917 -53.89 -38.23 8.82
CA LEU A 917 -55.14 -38.94 8.52
C LEU A 917 -55.50 -38.82 7.03
N ASP A 918 -55.39 -37.62 6.45
CA ASP A 918 -55.59 -37.31 5.04
C ASP A 918 -54.62 -38.15 4.17
N THR A 919 -53.35 -38.21 4.56
CA THR A 919 -52.30 -38.99 3.89
C THR A 919 -52.60 -40.49 3.92
N VAL A 920 -52.95 -41.05 5.10
CA VAL A 920 -53.23 -42.48 5.25
C VAL A 920 -54.55 -42.86 4.55
N LEU A 921 -55.65 -42.12 4.78
CA LEU A 921 -56.94 -42.40 4.16
C LEU A 921 -56.87 -42.29 2.63
N SER A 922 -56.21 -41.26 2.08
CA SER A 922 -56.06 -41.13 0.62
C SER A 922 -55.30 -42.30 -0.01
N VAL A 923 -54.32 -42.89 0.70
CA VAL A 923 -53.61 -44.09 0.23
C VAL A 923 -54.51 -45.33 0.31
N LEU A 924 -55.31 -45.50 1.36
CA LEU A 924 -56.22 -46.65 1.50
C LEU A 924 -57.41 -46.58 0.54
N GLU A 925 -57.93 -45.39 0.26
CA GLU A 925 -58.93 -45.15 -0.78
C GLU A 925 -58.40 -45.51 -2.18
N SER A 926 -57.18 -45.06 -2.51
CA SER A 926 -56.61 -45.18 -3.86
C SER A 926 -55.90 -46.52 -4.16
N SER A 927 -55.30 -47.18 -3.16
CA SER A 927 -54.56 -48.43 -3.32
C SER A 927 -55.22 -49.61 -2.58
N PRO A 928 -55.71 -50.64 -3.29
CA PRO A 928 -56.06 -51.91 -2.66
C PRO A 928 -54.84 -52.69 -2.17
N GLU A 929 -53.64 -52.43 -2.72
CA GLU A 929 -52.37 -53.04 -2.29
C GLU A 929 -51.98 -52.59 -0.88
N ALA A 930 -52.15 -51.30 -0.56
CA ALA A 930 -51.94 -50.78 0.79
C ALA A 930 -52.85 -51.45 1.83
N ARG A 931 -54.13 -51.67 1.48
CA ARG A 931 -55.07 -52.43 2.32
C ARG A 931 -54.70 -53.91 2.44
N ALA A 932 -54.18 -54.53 1.39
CA ALA A 932 -53.63 -55.88 1.46
C ALA A 932 -52.41 -55.96 2.40
N SER A 933 -51.50 -54.97 2.35
CA SER A 933 -50.34 -54.86 3.26
C SER A 933 -50.76 -54.70 4.73
N LEU A 934 -51.82 -53.92 5.02
CA LEU A 934 -52.39 -53.85 6.38
C LEU A 934 -52.90 -55.22 6.85
N ALA A 935 -53.72 -55.90 6.05
CA ALA A 935 -54.26 -57.22 6.36
C ALA A 935 -53.15 -58.28 6.51
N GLU A 936 -52.11 -58.22 5.69
CA GLU A 936 -50.93 -59.08 5.79
C GLU A 936 -50.21 -58.85 7.13
N SER A 937 -50.00 -57.60 7.55
CA SER A 937 -49.37 -57.28 8.84
C SER A 937 -50.15 -57.86 10.04
N TYR A 938 -51.48 -57.79 10.00
CA TYR A 938 -52.34 -58.37 11.04
C TYR A 938 -52.33 -59.90 11.00
N SER A 939 -52.39 -60.52 9.82
CA SER A 939 -52.34 -61.98 9.68
C SER A 939 -51.01 -62.56 10.16
N THR A 940 -49.90 -61.87 9.86
CA THR A 940 -48.54 -62.21 10.30
C THR A 940 -48.44 -62.13 11.82
N TYR A 941 -48.94 -61.05 12.43
CA TYR A 941 -48.94 -60.89 13.88
C TYR A 941 -49.82 -61.92 14.61
N ARG A 942 -51.00 -62.23 14.07
CA ARG A 942 -51.87 -63.30 14.57
C ARG A 942 -51.16 -64.66 14.54
N ALA A 943 -50.40 -64.95 13.48
CA ALA A 943 -49.69 -66.23 13.28
C ALA A 943 -48.45 -66.45 14.19
N LEU A 944 -47.93 -65.41 14.85
CA LEU A 944 -46.85 -65.55 15.84
C LEU A 944 -47.26 -66.49 17.00
N GLN A 945 -46.27 -67.08 17.67
CA GLN A 945 -46.47 -67.91 18.87
C GLN A 945 -46.09 -67.14 20.15
N PRO A 946 -46.69 -67.45 21.32
CA PRO A 946 -46.32 -66.81 22.59
C PRO A 946 -44.86 -67.11 23.02
N PRO A 947 -44.17 -66.18 23.70
CA PRO A 947 -44.61 -64.82 24.04
C PRO A 947 -44.53 -63.88 22.84
N LYS A 948 -45.62 -63.18 22.52
CA LYS A 948 -45.65 -62.16 21.48
C LYS A 948 -45.15 -60.82 22.05
N PRO A 949 -44.40 -59.99 21.30
CA PRO A 949 -44.34 -58.55 21.58
C PRO A 949 -45.74 -57.94 21.34
N THR A 950 -46.02 -56.76 21.90
CA THR A 950 -47.26 -56.02 21.59
C THR A 950 -47.31 -55.66 20.10
N TYR A 951 -48.50 -55.56 19.50
CA TYR A 951 -48.63 -55.19 18.07
C TYR A 951 -47.88 -53.88 17.74
N MET A 952 -47.92 -52.88 18.64
CA MET A 952 -47.21 -51.61 18.48
C MET A 952 -45.69 -51.77 18.37
N ASN A 953 -45.07 -52.63 19.19
CA ASN A 953 -43.62 -52.88 19.11
C ASN A 953 -43.28 -53.66 17.82
N PHE A 954 -44.11 -54.65 17.47
CA PHE A 954 -43.96 -55.45 16.26
C PHE A 954 -43.94 -54.57 14.99
N ILE A 955 -44.87 -53.62 14.84
CA ILE A 955 -44.90 -52.74 13.65
C ILE A 955 -43.77 -51.71 13.61
N THR A 956 -43.21 -51.29 14.76
CA THR A 956 -42.03 -50.41 14.79
C THR A 956 -40.72 -51.13 14.44
N GLU A 957 -40.65 -52.45 14.62
CA GLU A 957 -39.50 -53.27 14.20
C GLU A 957 -39.65 -53.77 12.75
N ASN A 958 -40.88 -53.99 12.29
CA ASN A 958 -41.19 -54.60 10.98
C ASN A 958 -41.87 -53.60 10.02
N THR A 959 -41.50 -52.32 10.08
CA THR A 959 -42.11 -51.27 9.25
C THR A 959 -41.75 -51.43 7.76
N PRO A 960 -42.73 -51.51 6.83
CA PRO A 960 -42.46 -51.49 5.39
C PRO A 960 -41.81 -50.17 4.93
N ALA A 961 -41.08 -50.22 3.82
CA ALA A 961 -40.30 -49.09 3.30
C ALA A 961 -41.14 -47.94 2.68
N GLU A 962 -42.47 -48.08 2.64
CA GLU A 962 -43.37 -47.11 2.00
C GLU A 962 -43.64 -45.90 2.91
N PRO A 963 -43.58 -44.65 2.40
CA PRO A 963 -43.65 -43.45 3.24
C PRO A 963 -44.92 -43.33 4.11
N TRP A 964 -46.06 -43.83 3.62
CA TRP A 964 -47.33 -43.74 4.35
C TRP A 964 -47.36 -44.64 5.60
N TRP A 965 -46.58 -45.73 5.65
CA TRP A 965 -46.41 -46.53 6.88
C TRP A 965 -45.69 -45.73 7.97
N GLN A 966 -44.73 -44.87 7.60
CA GLN A 966 -44.09 -43.96 8.55
C GLN A 966 -45.08 -42.91 9.06
N SER A 967 -45.91 -42.34 8.18
CA SER A 967 -47.02 -41.44 8.54
C SER A 967 -48.04 -42.13 9.47
N ARG A 968 -48.37 -43.41 9.22
CA ARG A 968 -49.23 -44.23 10.07
C ARG A 968 -48.63 -44.45 11.47
N LEU A 969 -47.33 -44.73 11.57
CA LEU A 969 -46.67 -44.85 12.88
C LEU A 969 -46.65 -43.52 13.65
N ARG A 970 -46.50 -42.38 12.97
CA ARG A 970 -46.64 -41.06 13.60
C ARG A 970 -48.09 -40.77 14.03
N LEU A 971 -49.07 -41.14 13.22
CA LEU A 971 -50.50 -41.09 13.58
C LEU A 971 -50.80 -41.89 14.84
N LEU A 972 -50.34 -43.14 14.92
CA LEU A 972 -50.49 -44.00 16.10
C LEU A 972 -49.78 -43.46 17.35
N GLN A 973 -48.58 -42.88 17.19
CA GLN A 973 -47.85 -42.22 18.29
C GLN A 973 -48.62 -40.99 18.83
N LEU A 974 -49.21 -40.19 17.93
CA LEU A 974 -49.97 -38.99 18.28
C LEU A 974 -51.34 -39.33 18.90
N LEU A 975 -52.03 -40.35 18.39
CA LEU A 975 -53.30 -40.85 18.94
C LEU A 975 -53.12 -41.51 20.31
N GLY A 976 -52.12 -42.40 20.44
CA GLY A 976 -51.88 -43.19 21.66
C GLY A 976 -51.24 -42.45 22.84
N GLY A 977 -51.26 -41.11 22.83
CA GLY A 977 -50.67 -40.26 23.88
C GLY A 977 -49.15 -40.41 24.04
N GLY A 978 -48.46 -40.95 23.02
CA GLY A 978 -47.10 -41.47 23.09
C GLY A 978 -46.02 -40.39 23.06
N SER A 979 -45.91 -39.58 24.12
CA SER A 979 -44.76 -38.68 24.35
C SER A 979 -43.50 -39.47 24.75
N GLY A 980 -43.03 -40.33 23.83
CA GLY A 980 -41.98 -41.33 24.03
C GLY A 980 -40.93 -41.38 22.92
N GLY A 981 -40.69 -40.25 22.23
CA GLY A 981 -39.44 -40.07 21.49
C GLY A 981 -38.25 -40.01 22.45
N HIS A 982 -37.05 -40.36 22.01
CA HIS A 982 -35.83 -40.39 22.85
C HIS A 982 -35.35 -39.01 23.36
N PHE A 983 -36.16 -37.95 23.22
CA PHE A 983 -35.86 -36.58 23.63
C PHE A 983 -37.07 -35.91 24.28
N THR A 984 -36.80 -35.19 25.39
CA THR A 984 -37.73 -34.43 26.25
C THR A 984 -38.65 -35.26 27.17
N SER A 985 -38.76 -34.81 28.42
CA SER A 985 -39.48 -35.47 29.50
C SER A 985 -40.54 -34.52 30.08
N LEU A 986 -41.80 -34.67 29.66
CA LEU A 986 -42.94 -33.92 30.17
C LEU A 986 -44.15 -34.85 30.38
N PRO A 987 -45.06 -34.56 31.33
CA PRO A 987 -46.21 -35.41 31.61
C PRO A 987 -47.26 -35.35 30.49
N ALA A 988 -48.07 -36.41 30.40
CA ALA A 988 -49.20 -36.46 29.48
C ALA A 988 -50.14 -35.25 29.68
N ARG A 989 -50.55 -34.65 28.56
CA ARG A 989 -51.55 -33.57 28.51
C ARG A 989 -52.63 -33.96 27.51
N ASN A 990 -53.87 -33.65 27.84
CA ASN A 990 -55.01 -33.86 26.95
C ASN A 990 -54.77 -33.12 25.64
N LEU A 991 -54.70 -33.86 24.53
CA LEU A 991 -54.76 -33.27 23.20
C LEU A 991 -56.19 -32.79 22.94
N THR A 992 -56.34 -31.69 22.21
CA THR A 992 -57.63 -31.00 22.05
C THR A 992 -58.50 -31.56 20.91
N TYR A 993 -58.02 -32.61 20.21
CA TYR A 993 -58.67 -33.11 19.01
C TYR A 993 -60.07 -33.67 19.27
N SER A 994 -60.98 -33.41 18.32
CA SER A 994 -62.34 -33.91 18.38
C SER A 994 -62.39 -35.40 18.02
N ILE A 995 -62.17 -36.26 19.02
CA ILE A 995 -62.22 -37.74 18.92
C ILE A 995 -63.42 -38.24 18.08
N PRO A 996 -64.66 -37.72 18.22
CA PRO A 996 -65.80 -38.14 17.39
C PRO A 996 -65.64 -37.84 15.90
N ALA A 997 -64.99 -36.73 15.53
CA ALA A 997 -64.77 -36.37 14.13
C ALA A 997 -63.68 -37.25 13.48
N VAL A 998 -62.62 -37.59 14.23
CA VAL A 998 -61.58 -38.53 13.78
C VAL A 998 -62.18 -39.92 13.54
N LEU A 999 -63.03 -40.41 14.45
CA LEU A 999 -63.74 -41.68 14.29
C LEU A 999 -64.69 -41.70 13.09
N ALA A 1000 -65.47 -40.63 12.86
CA ALA A 1000 -66.34 -40.52 11.69
C ALA A 1000 -65.58 -40.51 10.35
N ARG A 1001 -64.28 -40.16 10.36
CA ARG A 1001 -63.40 -40.25 9.18
C ARG A 1001 -62.74 -41.62 9.02
N ILE A 1002 -62.55 -42.37 10.10
CA ILE A 1002 -62.00 -43.74 10.09
C ILE A 1002 -63.09 -44.80 9.89
N GLU A 1003 -64.36 -44.46 10.13
CA GLU A 1003 -65.52 -45.36 10.00
C GLU A 1003 -65.54 -46.25 8.74
N PRO A 1004 -65.21 -45.77 7.53
CA PRO A 1004 -65.16 -46.62 6.33
C PRO A 1004 -64.06 -47.70 6.33
N PHE A 1005 -63.04 -47.56 7.18
CA PHE A 1005 -61.82 -48.38 7.22
C PHE A 1005 -61.53 -48.98 8.61
N GLN A 1006 -62.53 -49.11 9.49
CA GLN A 1006 -62.36 -49.68 10.84
C GLN A 1006 -61.75 -51.09 10.84
N ASN A 1007 -61.99 -51.88 9.79
CA ASN A 1007 -61.45 -53.24 9.64
C ASN A 1007 -59.96 -53.25 9.27
N GLU A 1008 -59.49 -52.18 8.61
CA GLU A 1008 -58.09 -52.01 8.18
C GLU A 1008 -57.26 -51.16 9.17
N LEU A 1009 -57.90 -50.26 9.93
CA LEU A 1009 -57.28 -49.38 10.94
C LEU A 1009 -57.68 -49.80 12.37
N VAL A 1010 -57.51 -51.09 12.67
CA VAL A 1010 -57.93 -51.72 13.94
C VAL A 1010 -57.24 -51.08 15.15
N SER A 1011 -55.93 -50.87 15.05
CA SER A 1011 -55.09 -50.31 16.12
C SER A 1011 -55.46 -48.86 16.47
N GLU A 1012 -55.76 -48.07 15.46
CA GLU A 1012 -56.21 -46.69 15.57
C GLU A 1012 -57.61 -46.64 16.19
N SER A 1013 -58.51 -47.52 15.76
CA SER A 1013 -59.87 -47.66 16.29
C SER A 1013 -59.88 -48.04 17.76
N VAL A 1014 -59.09 -49.05 18.18
CA VAL A 1014 -58.90 -49.45 19.59
C VAL A 1014 -58.51 -48.28 20.49
N ILE A 1015 -57.60 -47.42 20.04
CA ILE A 1015 -57.14 -46.25 20.79
C ILE A 1015 -58.28 -45.22 20.91
N LEU A 1016 -58.95 -44.92 19.81
CA LEU A 1016 -60.02 -43.92 19.77
C LEU A 1016 -61.26 -44.35 20.56
N ASP A 1017 -61.68 -45.60 20.44
CA ASP A 1017 -62.79 -46.20 21.21
C ASP A 1017 -62.49 -46.17 22.71
N GLY A 1018 -61.27 -46.57 23.10
CA GLY A 1018 -60.85 -46.54 24.50
C GLY A 1018 -60.76 -45.14 25.09
N LEU A 1019 -60.46 -44.12 24.28
CA LEU A 1019 -60.51 -42.71 24.69
C LEU A 1019 -61.93 -42.12 24.73
N GLN A 1020 -62.91 -42.76 24.07
CA GLN A 1020 -64.35 -42.42 24.22
C GLN A 1020 -65.04 -43.16 25.37
N GLY A 1021 -64.37 -44.10 26.04
CA GLY A 1021 -65.01 -45.00 27.01
C GLY A 1021 -65.79 -46.15 26.37
N ARG A 1022 -65.67 -46.36 25.04
CA ARG A 1022 -66.20 -47.53 24.31
C ARG A 1022 -65.29 -48.74 24.54
N HIS A 1023 -65.16 -49.11 25.81
CA HIS A 1023 -64.16 -50.07 26.23
C HIS A 1023 -64.44 -51.49 25.75
N ARG A 1024 -65.72 -51.86 25.55
CA ARG A 1024 -66.09 -53.19 25.06
C ARG A 1024 -65.69 -53.38 23.61
N GLU A 1025 -65.94 -52.37 22.79
CA GLU A 1025 -65.58 -52.30 21.37
C GLU A 1025 -64.06 -52.37 21.20
N ALA A 1026 -63.31 -51.57 21.98
CA ALA A 1026 -61.84 -51.63 22.01
C ALA A 1026 -61.29 -53.00 22.44
N LEU A 1027 -61.89 -53.65 23.45
CA LEU A 1027 -61.51 -55.00 23.88
C LEU A 1027 -61.83 -56.05 22.82
N HIS A 1028 -62.99 -55.99 22.18
CA HIS A 1028 -63.38 -56.87 21.07
C HIS A 1028 -62.41 -56.75 19.87
N LEU A 1029 -61.99 -55.53 19.53
CA LEU A 1029 -60.98 -55.29 18.49
C LEU A 1029 -59.58 -55.76 18.91
N LEU A 1030 -59.21 -55.73 20.18
CA LEU A 1030 -57.96 -56.32 20.68
C LEU A 1030 -57.96 -57.85 20.60
N THR A 1031 -59.05 -58.50 21.01
CA THR A 1031 -59.16 -59.98 21.07
C THR A 1031 -59.42 -60.60 19.69
N HIS A 1032 -60.45 -60.14 18.96
CA HIS A 1032 -60.86 -60.70 17.68
C HIS A 1032 -60.21 -59.99 16.48
N GLY A 1033 -59.90 -58.69 16.61
CA GLY A 1033 -59.26 -57.89 15.56
C GLY A 1033 -57.74 -58.08 15.51
N LEU A 1034 -57.03 -57.97 16.63
CA LEU A 1034 -55.55 -58.12 16.67
C LEU A 1034 -55.08 -59.51 17.12
N GLY A 1035 -55.85 -60.23 17.95
CA GLY A 1035 -55.37 -61.44 18.62
C GLY A 1035 -54.28 -61.15 19.66
N ASP A 1036 -54.33 -59.95 20.28
CA ASP A 1036 -53.37 -59.48 21.28
C ASP A 1036 -53.99 -59.54 22.69
N TYR A 1037 -54.16 -60.78 23.18
CA TYR A 1037 -54.74 -61.07 24.49
C TYR A 1037 -53.93 -60.44 25.65
N ASP A 1038 -52.62 -60.28 25.48
CA ASP A 1038 -51.71 -59.70 26.48
C ASP A 1038 -51.86 -58.17 26.55
N SER A 1039 -51.99 -57.49 25.41
CA SER A 1039 -52.41 -56.07 25.39
C SER A 1039 -53.84 -55.87 25.89
N ALA A 1040 -54.77 -56.80 25.64
CA ALA A 1040 -56.13 -56.73 26.19
C ALA A 1040 -56.16 -56.84 27.73
N VAL A 1041 -55.31 -57.69 28.32
CA VAL A 1041 -55.09 -57.74 29.77
C VAL A 1041 -54.47 -56.44 30.30
N ARG A 1042 -53.45 -55.89 29.62
CA ARG A 1042 -52.87 -54.57 30.00
C ARG A 1042 -53.88 -53.43 29.96
N TYR A 1043 -54.74 -53.41 28.95
CA TYR A 1043 -55.82 -52.43 28.81
C TYR A 1043 -56.76 -52.45 30.03
N CYS A 1044 -57.12 -53.63 30.54
CA CYS A 1044 -57.94 -53.79 31.74
C CYS A 1044 -57.22 -53.30 33.02
N LEU A 1045 -55.92 -53.58 33.15
CA LEU A 1045 -55.11 -53.13 34.30
C LEU A 1045 -54.95 -51.60 34.35
N PHE A 1046 -54.81 -50.94 33.19
CA PHE A 1046 -54.52 -49.51 33.10
C PHE A 1046 -55.75 -48.63 32.75
N GLY A 1047 -56.94 -49.21 32.61
CA GLY A 1047 -58.19 -48.48 32.41
C GLY A 1047 -58.38 -47.90 31.01
N GLY A 1048 -57.64 -48.39 30.01
CA GLY A 1048 -57.69 -47.85 28.64
C GLY A 1048 -56.39 -48.00 27.86
N PRO A 1049 -56.32 -47.38 26.66
CA PRO A 1049 -55.20 -47.52 25.74
C PRO A 1049 -54.02 -46.64 26.17
N ARG A 1050 -53.08 -47.22 26.92
CA ARG A 1050 -51.82 -46.56 27.34
C ARG A 1050 -50.61 -47.34 26.81
N SER A 1051 -49.72 -46.66 26.09
CA SER A 1051 -48.50 -47.27 25.54
C SER A 1051 -47.40 -47.39 26.62
N THR A 1052 -46.89 -48.60 26.83
CA THR A 1052 -45.85 -48.88 27.84
C THR A 1052 -44.44 -48.69 27.28
N SER A 1053 -44.01 -47.44 27.09
CA SER A 1053 -42.59 -47.13 26.85
C SER A 1053 -41.75 -47.49 28.08
N THR A 1054 -40.69 -48.28 27.91
CA THR A 1054 -39.91 -48.90 29.00
C THR A 1054 -38.93 -47.96 29.70
N THR A 1055 -39.41 -46.83 30.26
CA THR A 1055 -38.65 -45.99 31.20
C THR A 1055 -39.54 -45.04 32.02
N GLY A 1056 -39.51 -45.17 33.35
CA GLY A 1056 -39.48 -44.00 34.24
C GLY A 1056 -40.74 -43.13 34.44
N ALA A 1057 -41.91 -43.72 34.70
CA ALA A 1057 -43.02 -43.02 35.34
C ALA A 1057 -43.72 -43.92 36.37
N LEU A 1058 -44.38 -43.33 37.38
CA LEU A 1058 -45.24 -44.08 38.30
C LEU A 1058 -46.46 -44.59 37.53
N VAL A 1059 -46.60 -45.92 37.46
CA VAL A 1059 -47.68 -46.58 36.74
C VAL A 1059 -48.93 -46.56 37.62
N GLU A 1060 -49.75 -45.52 37.46
CA GLU A 1060 -51.10 -45.49 38.02
C GLU A 1060 -51.94 -46.59 37.35
N PHE A 1061 -52.26 -47.61 38.14
CA PHE A 1061 -53.31 -48.58 37.83
C PHE A 1061 -54.69 -47.90 37.89
N ALA A 1062 -55.64 -48.39 37.10
CA ALA A 1062 -57.02 -47.91 37.16
C ALA A 1062 -57.69 -48.22 38.50
N GLU A 1063 -58.76 -47.50 38.83
CA GLU A 1063 -59.58 -47.78 40.02
C GLU A 1063 -60.09 -49.23 39.98
N ARG A 1064 -60.05 -49.93 41.13
CA ARG A 1064 -60.36 -51.36 41.20
C ARG A 1064 -61.77 -51.71 40.70
N SER A 1065 -62.72 -50.78 40.85
CA SER A 1065 -64.07 -50.83 40.29
C SER A 1065 -64.05 -50.98 38.75
N LEU A 1066 -63.41 -50.03 38.06
CA LEU A 1066 -63.23 -50.02 36.61
C LEU A 1066 -62.41 -51.23 36.14
N GLN A 1067 -61.35 -51.62 36.87
CA GLN A 1067 -60.59 -52.83 36.54
C GLN A 1067 -61.48 -54.07 36.53
N SER A 1068 -62.30 -54.28 37.56
CA SER A 1068 -63.23 -55.42 37.62
C SER A 1068 -64.27 -55.39 36.49
N GLU A 1069 -64.80 -54.21 36.12
CA GLU A 1069 -65.73 -54.09 34.99
C GLU A 1069 -65.05 -54.43 33.65
N LEU A 1070 -63.84 -53.92 33.41
CA LEU A 1070 -63.05 -54.21 32.21
C LEU A 1070 -62.65 -55.68 32.12
N PHE A 1071 -62.24 -56.31 33.23
CA PHE A 1071 -61.97 -57.75 33.27
C PHE A 1071 -63.23 -58.58 33.01
N ARG A 1072 -64.42 -58.13 33.46
CA ARG A 1072 -65.70 -58.79 33.14
C ARG A 1072 -66.01 -58.71 31.64
N TYR A 1073 -65.84 -57.56 30.98
CA TYR A 1073 -65.94 -57.46 29.52
C TYR A 1073 -64.89 -58.33 28.80
N LEU A 1074 -63.65 -58.39 29.30
CA LEU A 1074 -62.60 -59.24 28.73
C LEU A 1074 -62.98 -60.73 28.79
N LEU A 1075 -63.60 -61.18 29.87
CA LEU A 1075 -64.11 -62.53 30.03
C LEU A 1075 -65.28 -62.82 29.06
N ASP A 1076 -66.23 -61.89 28.92
CA ASP A 1076 -67.35 -61.99 27.98
C ASP A 1076 -66.85 -62.19 26.53
N GLU A 1077 -65.81 -61.46 26.12
CA GLU A 1077 -65.22 -61.59 24.77
C GLU A 1077 -64.27 -62.80 24.64
N PHE A 1078 -63.52 -63.17 25.68
CA PHE A 1078 -62.68 -64.39 25.68
C PHE A 1078 -63.51 -65.66 25.45
N LEU A 1079 -64.71 -65.75 26.04
CA LEU A 1079 -65.62 -66.88 25.82
C LEU A 1079 -66.21 -66.96 24.40
N GLN A 1080 -66.11 -65.87 23.63
CA GLN A 1080 -66.54 -65.79 22.23
C GLN A 1080 -65.40 -66.12 21.23
N ILE A 1081 -64.16 -66.38 21.68
CA ILE A 1081 -63.02 -66.77 20.81
C ILE A 1081 -63.41 -67.98 19.94
N GLN A 1082 -63.18 -67.90 18.62
CA GLN A 1082 -63.71 -68.88 17.67
C GLN A 1082 -63.05 -70.26 17.74
N ASP A 1083 -61.73 -70.33 17.96
CA ASP A 1083 -61.04 -71.60 18.22
C ASP A 1083 -61.36 -72.09 19.64
N PRO A 1084 -61.99 -73.28 19.82
CA PRO A 1084 -62.23 -73.83 21.15
C PRO A 1084 -60.94 -74.11 21.93
N SER A 1085 -59.82 -74.38 21.24
CA SER A 1085 -58.54 -74.69 21.87
C SER A 1085 -57.96 -73.45 22.57
N GLU A 1086 -57.79 -72.36 21.81
CA GLU A 1086 -57.33 -71.09 22.36
C GLU A 1086 -58.33 -70.46 23.35
N ARG A 1087 -59.64 -70.61 23.12
CA ARG A 1087 -60.68 -70.19 24.09
C ARG A 1087 -60.44 -70.80 25.48
N LEU A 1088 -60.21 -72.11 25.54
CA LEU A 1088 -59.98 -72.83 26.81
C LEU A 1088 -58.67 -72.39 27.47
N GLU A 1089 -57.57 -72.31 26.71
CA GLU A 1089 -56.26 -71.91 27.24
C GLU A 1089 -56.27 -70.46 27.78
N ARG A 1090 -56.72 -69.49 26.97
CA ARG A 1090 -56.69 -68.07 27.32
C ARG A 1090 -57.64 -67.75 28.49
N THR A 1091 -58.82 -68.36 28.53
CA THR A 1091 -59.77 -68.13 29.63
C THR A 1091 -59.31 -68.79 30.93
N SER A 1092 -58.72 -69.98 30.87
CA SER A 1092 -58.13 -70.63 32.05
C SER A 1092 -56.97 -69.80 32.63
N ASP A 1093 -56.08 -69.28 31.78
CA ASP A 1093 -54.96 -68.46 32.20
C ASP A 1093 -55.40 -67.09 32.76
N LEU A 1094 -56.41 -66.45 32.13
CA LEU A 1094 -57.01 -65.20 32.61
C LEU A 1094 -57.61 -65.38 34.01
N LEU A 1095 -58.51 -66.36 34.18
CA LEU A 1095 -59.14 -66.64 35.47
C LEU A 1095 -58.13 -67.13 36.53
N GLY A 1096 -57.10 -67.86 36.12
CA GLY A 1096 -56.04 -68.35 37.02
C GLY A 1096 -55.12 -67.24 37.54
N ARG A 1097 -54.72 -66.28 36.69
CA ARG A 1097 -53.82 -65.17 37.06
C ARG A 1097 -54.55 -63.99 37.69
N PHE A 1098 -55.73 -63.64 37.18
CA PHE A 1098 -56.47 -62.42 37.54
C PHE A 1098 -57.71 -62.70 38.41
N ALA A 1099 -57.72 -63.83 39.13
CA ALA A 1099 -58.79 -64.24 40.05
C ALA A 1099 -59.26 -63.15 41.03
N ALA A 1100 -58.35 -62.27 41.50
CA ALA A 1100 -58.63 -61.23 42.50
C ALA A 1100 -59.47 -60.03 41.98
N TRP A 1101 -59.81 -60.02 40.69
CA TRP A 1101 -60.62 -58.97 40.03
C TRP A 1101 -62.03 -59.44 39.61
N PHE A 1102 -62.33 -60.74 39.72
CA PHE A 1102 -63.62 -61.33 39.33
C PHE A 1102 -64.51 -61.67 40.54
N ASP A 1103 -65.83 -61.57 40.39
CA ASP A 1103 -66.76 -62.21 41.32
C ASP A 1103 -66.89 -63.72 41.04
N VAL A 1104 -66.94 -64.50 42.11
CA VAL A 1104 -67.09 -65.96 42.08
C VAL A 1104 -68.48 -66.37 41.59
N GLY A 1105 -69.51 -65.61 41.97
CA GLY A 1105 -70.90 -65.87 41.59
C GLY A 1105 -71.20 -65.55 40.12
N GLU A 1106 -70.54 -64.54 39.54
CA GLU A 1106 -70.66 -64.21 38.12
C GLU A 1106 -69.86 -65.19 37.23
N VAL A 1107 -68.58 -65.46 37.54
CA VAL A 1107 -67.76 -66.39 36.74
C VAL A 1107 -68.42 -67.77 36.62
N LEU A 1108 -68.94 -68.32 37.72
CA LEU A 1108 -69.62 -69.62 37.73
C LEU A 1108 -71.00 -69.66 37.07
N ARG A 1109 -71.51 -68.52 36.55
CA ARG A 1109 -72.72 -68.45 35.71
C ARG A 1109 -72.42 -68.24 34.23
N VAL A 1110 -71.21 -67.75 33.92
CA VAL A 1110 -70.81 -67.28 32.59
C VAL A 1110 -69.87 -68.29 31.91
N VAL A 1111 -69.12 -69.07 32.68
CA VAL A 1111 -68.38 -70.25 32.18
C VAL A 1111 -69.36 -71.37 31.77
N PRO A 1112 -69.20 -72.01 30.59
CA PRO A 1112 -70.09 -73.08 30.13
C PRO A 1112 -70.02 -74.37 30.95
N ASP A 1113 -71.17 -75.06 31.08
CA ASP A 1113 -71.33 -76.33 31.81
C ASP A 1113 -70.47 -77.50 31.25
N GLU A 1114 -69.96 -77.42 30.02
CA GLU A 1114 -69.11 -78.47 29.44
C GLU A 1114 -67.66 -78.46 29.97
N TRP A 1115 -67.25 -77.45 30.74
CA TRP A 1115 -65.86 -77.27 31.16
C TRP A 1115 -65.52 -78.10 32.39
N SER A 1116 -64.37 -78.79 32.38
CA SER A 1116 -63.93 -79.57 33.54
C SER A 1116 -63.44 -78.67 34.67
N VAL A 1117 -63.72 -79.08 35.92
CA VAL A 1117 -63.31 -78.34 37.13
C VAL A 1117 -61.79 -78.12 37.21
N ASP A 1118 -61.01 -79.01 36.59
CA ASP A 1118 -59.54 -78.88 36.50
C ASP A 1118 -59.10 -77.59 35.79
N LEU A 1119 -59.85 -77.11 34.79
CA LEU A 1119 -59.56 -75.85 34.08
C LEU A 1119 -59.81 -74.60 34.95
N LEU A 1120 -60.72 -74.71 35.93
CA LEU A 1120 -61.02 -73.68 36.92
C LEU A 1120 -60.19 -73.83 38.21
N SER A 1121 -59.33 -74.85 38.31
CA SER A 1121 -58.60 -75.18 39.54
C SER A 1121 -57.68 -74.06 40.04
N GLY A 1122 -57.09 -73.27 39.13
CA GLY A 1122 -56.30 -72.07 39.47
C GLY A 1122 -57.15 -70.98 40.11
N PHE A 1123 -58.29 -70.65 39.48
CA PHE A 1123 -59.25 -69.65 39.97
C PHE A 1123 -59.84 -70.05 41.32
N LEU A 1124 -60.45 -71.24 41.39
CA LEU A 1124 -61.03 -71.78 42.63
C LEU A 1124 -59.98 -71.93 43.74
N GLY A 1125 -58.76 -72.35 43.38
CA GLY A 1125 -57.62 -72.44 44.30
C GLY A 1125 -57.18 -71.09 44.86
N HIS A 1126 -57.32 -69.99 44.11
CA HIS A 1126 -57.12 -68.63 44.62
C HIS A 1126 -58.29 -68.20 45.52
N VAL A 1127 -59.53 -68.33 45.05
CA VAL A 1127 -60.75 -67.96 45.78
C VAL A 1127 -60.81 -68.63 47.15
N PHE A 1128 -60.57 -69.95 47.24
CA PHE A 1128 -60.55 -70.63 48.54
C PHE A 1128 -59.42 -70.16 49.45
N ARG A 1129 -58.27 -69.73 48.92
CA ARG A 1129 -57.19 -69.15 49.74
C ARG A 1129 -57.57 -67.79 50.30
N VAL A 1130 -58.22 -66.93 49.51
CA VAL A 1130 -58.71 -65.61 49.95
C VAL A 1130 -59.76 -65.78 51.05
N LEU A 1131 -60.79 -66.59 50.84
CA LEU A 1131 -61.83 -66.85 51.86
C LEU A 1131 -61.27 -67.46 53.16
N ILE A 1132 -60.22 -68.29 53.06
CA ILE A 1132 -59.52 -68.84 54.24
C ILE A 1132 -58.63 -67.79 54.92
N ALA A 1133 -58.09 -66.81 54.18
CA ALA A 1133 -57.30 -65.70 54.73
C ALA A 1133 -58.21 -64.70 55.45
N GLU A 1134 -59.27 -64.20 54.81
CA GLU A 1134 -60.29 -63.33 55.41
C GLU A 1134 -60.90 -63.99 56.67
N GLY A 1135 -61.25 -65.27 56.58
CA GLY A 1135 -61.76 -66.07 57.70
C GLY A 1135 -60.75 -66.31 58.85
N ARG A 1136 -59.47 -65.95 58.68
CA ARG A 1136 -58.46 -65.86 59.74
C ARG A 1136 -58.24 -64.42 60.19
N GLU A 1137 -58.23 -63.46 59.27
CA GLU A 1137 -58.04 -62.03 59.52
C GLU A 1137 -59.15 -61.47 60.41
N VAL A 1138 -60.41 -61.67 60.06
CA VAL A 1138 -61.59 -61.32 60.89
C VAL A 1138 -61.52 -61.98 62.28
N ARG A 1139 -60.82 -63.12 62.40
CA ARG A 1139 -60.61 -63.85 63.65
C ARG A 1139 -59.51 -63.20 64.52
N ILE A 1140 -58.51 -62.60 63.88
CA ILE A 1140 -57.43 -61.81 64.51
C ILE A 1140 -57.97 -60.43 64.88
N GLU A 1141 -58.66 -59.74 63.98
CA GLU A 1141 -59.34 -58.46 64.25
C GLU A 1141 -60.26 -58.59 65.47
N ARG A 1142 -61.16 -59.58 65.48
CA ARG A 1142 -62.03 -59.85 66.64
C ARG A 1142 -61.26 -60.05 67.95
N ALA A 1143 -60.07 -60.66 67.91
CA ALA A 1143 -59.22 -60.83 69.09
C ALA A 1143 -58.54 -59.51 69.51
N LEU A 1144 -58.08 -58.71 68.54
CA LEU A 1144 -57.50 -57.38 68.77
C LEU A 1144 -58.56 -56.39 69.31
N SER A 1145 -59.77 -56.38 68.75
CA SER A 1145 -60.90 -55.58 69.26
C SER A 1145 -61.29 -55.99 70.68
N ALA A 1146 -61.24 -57.28 71.02
CA ALA A 1146 -61.45 -57.74 72.40
C ALA A 1146 -60.34 -57.25 73.35
N GLY A 1147 -59.08 -57.25 72.91
CA GLY A 1147 -57.95 -56.69 73.65
C GLY A 1147 -58.04 -55.16 73.84
N LEU A 1148 -58.44 -54.43 72.79
CA LEU A 1148 -58.69 -52.99 72.85
C LEU A 1148 -59.85 -52.66 73.80
N ASN A 1149 -60.94 -53.43 73.77
CA ASN A 1149 -62.06 -53.25 74.70
C ASN A 1149 -61.65 -53.48 76.17
N LEU A 1150 -60.77 -54.46 76.43
CA LEU A 1150 -60.19 -54.66 77.76
C LEU A 1150 -59.29 -53.47 78.17
N ARG A 1151 -58.44 -52.97 77.26
CA ARG A 1151 -57.58 -51.81 77.50
C ARG A 1151 -58.39 -50.55 77.81
N ILE A 1152 -59.38 -50.23 76.99
CA ILE A 1152 -60.28 -49.08 77.19
C ILE A 1152 -61.05 -49.25 78.51
N GLY A 1153 -61.47 -50.47 78.86
CA GLY A 1153 -62.04 -50.77 80.18
C GLY A 1153 -61.12 -50.43 81.34
N THR A 1154 -59.82 -50.79 81.27
CA THR A 1154 -58.83 -50.43 82.30
C THR A 1154 -58.53 -48.93 82.34
N GLU A 1155 -58.43 -48.26 81.18
CA GLU A 1155 -58.20 -46.81 81.11
C GLU A 1155 -59.41 -46.02 81.63
N TYR A 1156 -60.64 -46.51 81.41
CA TYR A 1156 -61.87 -45.95 81.98
C TYR A 1156 -61.91 -46.07 83.51
N ILE A 1157 -61.54 -47.24 84.07
CA ILE A 1157 -61.48 -47.44 85.54
C ILE A 1157 -60.45 -46.47 86.16
N ALA A 1158 -59.24 -46.41 85.61
CA ALA A 1158 -58.20 -45.48 86.07
C ALA A 1158 -58.61 -44.00 85.90
N GLY A 1159 -59.43 -43.68 84.89
CA GLY A 1159 -60.05 -42.37 84.72
C GLY A 1159 -61.05 -42.03 85.82
N VAL A 1160 -61.94 -42.96 86.18
CA VAL A 1160 -62.91 -42.79 87.27
C VAL A 1160 -62.20 -42.59 88.61
N GLU A 1161 -61.14 -43.36 88.89
CA GLU A 1161 -60.30 -43.17 90.09
C GLU A 1161 -59.64 -41.79 90.12
N LYS A 1162 -59.14 -41.29 88.98
CA LYS A 1162 -58.53 -39.94 88.85
C LYS A 1162 -59.51 -38.78 89.03
N VAL A 1163 -60.78 -38.94 88.69
CA VAL A 1163 -61.79 -37.87 88.86
C VAL A 1163 -62.06 -37.62 90.35
N GLY A 1164 -62.16 -38.70 91.12
CA GLY A 1164 -62.35 -38.70 92.57
C GLY A 1164 -63.78 -38.39 93.02
N GLY A 1165 -64.09 -38.77 94.26
CA GLY A 1165 -65.37 -38.46 94.90
C GLY A 1165 -65.52 -37.00 95.31
N TRP A 1166 -66.74 -36.49 95.23
CA TRP A 1166 -67.15 -35.17 95.71
C TRP A 1166 -68.25 -35.35 96.75
N VAL A 1167 -68.28 -34.50 97.78
CA VAL A 1167 -69.24 -34.57 98.89
C VAL A 1167 -69.94 -33.22 99.04
N GLU A 1168 -71.24 -33.23 99.29
CA GLU A 1168 -72.05 -32.03 99.44
C GLU A 1168 -72.68 -31.98 100.83
N ASP A 1169 -72.23 -31.00 101.62
CA ASP A 1169 -72.78 -30.67 102.94
C ASP A 1169 -73.52 -29.32 102.85
N GLU A 1170 -74.28 -28.94 103.90
CA GLU A 1170 -75.04 -27.67 103.96
C GLU A 1170 -74.21 -26.38 103.81
N SER A 1171 -72.86 -26.48 103.77
CA SER A 1171 -71.95 -25.36 103.46
C SER A 1171 -71.45 -25.32 102.01
N GLY A 1172 -72.04 -26.13 101.13
CA GLY A 1172 -71.72 -26.23 99.70
C GLY A 1172 -70.83 -27.42 99.34
N LEU A 1173 -70.89 -27.81 98.07
CA LEU A 1173 -70.19 -28.96 97.48
C LEU A 1173 -68.66 -28.81 97.56
N ARG A 1174 -67.97 -29.81 98.12
CA ARG A 1174 -66.51 -29.83 98.32
C ARG A 1174 -65.87 -31.04 97.64
N ARG A 1175 -64.73 -30.80 97.01
CA ARG A 1175 -63.85 -31.87 96.52
C ARG A 1175 -63.10 -32.49 97.69
N LEU A 1176 -63.03 -33.82 97.77
CA LEU A 1176 -62.00 -34.47 98.59
C LEU A 1176 -60.63 -34.12 97.98
N LYS A 1177 -59.78 -33.38 98.71
CA LYS A 1177 -58.41 -33.14 98.25
C LYS A 1177 -57.38 -33.09 99.38
N ASP A 1178 -56.30 -33.84 99.11
CA ASP A 1178 -54.94 -33.77 99.65
C ASP A 1178 -54.74 -33.74 101.18
N GLY A 1179 -54.25 -34.86 101.72
CA GLY A 1179 -53.70 -34.95 103.08
C GLY A 1179 -52.59 -36.00 103.17
N ALA A 1180 -51.40 -35.57 103.62
CA ALA A 1180 -50.14 -36.31 103.75
C ALA A 1180 -49.48 -36.84 102.45
N ALA A 1181 -48.16 -36.98 102.31
CA ALA A 1181 -46.95 -36.17 102.65
C ALA A 1181 -45.72 -37.10 102.77
N ALA A 1182 -44.61 -36.75 102.10
CA ALA A 1182 -43.26 -37.38 102.19
C ALA A 1182 -43.19 -38.87 101.74
N VAL A 1183 -42.07 -39.46 101.30
CA VAL A 1183 -40.62 -39.19 101.47
C VAL A 1183 -39.86 -39.36 100.12
N GLU A 1184 -38.57 -39.02 100.11
CA GLU A 1184 -37.57 -39.10 99.03
C GLU A 1184 -37.38 -40.50 98.40
N GLY A 1185 -36.82 -40.58 97.17
CA GLY A 1185 -36.42 -41.88 96.58
C GLY A 1185 -36.10 -41.94 95.06
N SER A 1186 -35.08 -41.21 94.61
CA SER A 1186 -34.25 -41.38 93.37
C SER A 1186 -34.62 -42.37 92.21
N ASP A 1187 -34.44 -41.86 90.98
CA ASP A 1187 -33.55 -42.40 89.90
C ASP A 1187 -34.14 -42.90 88.53
N PHE A 1188 -33.34 -42.69 87.47
CA PHE A 1188 -33.32 -43.23 86.08
C PHE A 1188 -34.54 -43.23 85.10
N GLY A 1189 -34.22 -43.11 83.79
CA GLY A 1189 -35.12 -43.30 82.62
C GLY A 1189 -35.60 -41.99 81.97
N GLU A 1190 -35.44 -41.65 80.69
CA GLU A 1190 -35.32 -42.39 79.40
C GLU A 1190 -36.54 -43.31 79.08
N MET A 1191 -37.14 -43.30 77.88
CA MET A 1191 -36.99 -42.43 76.70
C MET A 1191 -38.21 -42.52 75.74
N VAL A 1192 -38.43 -41.48 74.93
CA VAL A 1192 -39.12 -41.38 73.61
C VAL A 1192 -40.37 -42.26 73.33
N ASN A 1193 -41.54 -41.60 73.20
CA ASN A 1193 -42.61 -41.77 72.19
C ASN A 1193 -43.94 -41.18 72.75
N ALA A 1194 -44.85 -40.56 71.99
CA ALA A 1194 -44.79 -39.94 70.65
C ALA A 1194 -45.99 -38.94 70.55
N GLU A 1195 -46.13 -38.25 69.40
CA GLU A 1195 -47.38 -37.96 68.65
C GLU A 1195 -48.74 -37.73 69.37
N ALA A 1196 -49.64 -36.83 68.93
CA ALA A 1196 -49.61 -35.81 67.87
C ALA A 1196 -50.83 -34.87 68.04
N GLU A 1197 -51.00 -33.90 67.11
CA GLU A 1197 -52.27 -33.25 66.73
C GLU A 1197 -53.02 -32.39 67.77
N ALA A 1198 -53.74 -31.32 67.39
CA ALA A 1198 -53.76 -30.54 66.14
C ALA A 1198 -54.35 -29.14 66.41
N ASN A 1199 -54.00 -28.15 65.59
CA ASN A 1199 -55.01 -27.35 64.85
C ASN A 1199 -54.42 -26.30 63.90
N THR A 1200 -54.72 -26.47 62.61
CA THR A 1200 -55.24 -25.47 61.64
C THR A 1200 -54.73 -24.02 61.61
N ASN A 1201 -54.57 -23.52 60.37
CA ASN A 1201 -54.60 -22.13 59.90
C ASN A 1201 -53.30 -21.32 60.02
N VAL A 1202 -52.93 -20.41 59.12
CA VAL A 1202 -53.34 -20.02 57.73
C VAL A 1202 -52.23 -19.05 57.21
N HIS A 1203 -52.27 -18.64 55.93
CA HIS A 1203 -51.33 -17.69 55.28
C HIS A 1203 -49.91 -18.26 55.08
N ASP A 1204 -49.09 -17.82 54.13
CA ASP A 1204 -49.17 -17.22 52.78
C ASP A 1204 -47.69 -16.88 52.46
N ASN A 1205 -47.23 -17.22 51.26
CA ASN A 1205 -46.12 -16.60 50.50
C ASN A 1205 -44.84 -16.13 51.22
N GLU A 1206 -43.71 -16.78 50.92
CA GLU A 1206 -42.67 -16.28 49.98
C GLU A 1206 -41.74 -17.43 49.51
#